data_AF-A0A821NL66-F1
#
_entry.id   AF-A0A821NL66-F1
#
_cell.length_a   1.000
_cell.length_b   1.000
_cell.length_c   1.000
_cell.angle_alpha   90.00
_cell.angle_beta   90.00
_cell.angle_gamma   90.00
#
_symmetry.space_group_name_H-M   'P 1'
#
loop_
_entity.id
_entity.type
_entity.pdbx_description
1 polymer ?
#
loop_
_entity_poly.entity_id
_entity_poly.type
_entity_poly.pdbx_seq_one_letter_code
_entity_poly.pdbx_strand_id
1 'polypeptide(L)'
;MAESSSTSSISQKSTMKDEGKFVDLPDAKEGEVVVRFPPEASGYLHIGHAKAALLNQYYQKLFKGTLIMRFDDTNPAKENADFEKVILEDLKMLGVSYDRFTHSSDHFDTLLNYCKQLIEKGLAYCDDTEPELMKQQREKRQESVNRTSSVEKNLQLWSDMIAGNEQGQKCCVRLKIDMNSNNGCMRDPTIYRCKPEEHVRTGNKYKVYPTYDFACPIVDCIEGVTHALRTTEYHDRDEQYYWILDALGLRKPFIYEYARLNMQFTVLSKRKLTWFVNSHIVDGWDDPRLPTVRGILRRGMTVEGLRQFIVAQGSSKSVVLMDWDKIWAINKKQIDPVAPRFTALLKNQLVKINLKNITKEESQQHQKHPKDPAIGMKTVYYGPTVFIEKDDAVLISEGQIVTLMNWGNIKINRIQKKDSGDIEFMEGETQLDNKDFKSTLKLTWLAETSQAPLTPVTCIHYDNIMTKAKLDEGDTFENFVNYASKNQYDVVGEPEMAQMKKGDTIQILRKGYYICDVPYDAATKQPCCLLSIPDGATKEKPTSLRSTDTPATKASAVKSAATAVVSSPELDLLTERIVKQGEIVREFKTNKSTLKPVVDEAVGELLALKEQYKKLTGIDYKPTNASATVQKENKKPAAASAPTASNEAEKLAEQITQQGEKVRELKTNKSTSKEEVTAAVDQLLKLKEQYKTLTGTDIAPSGGAPARKEKEKKPPAEKKTTEKKSAEKKHENEQNAGAAGTDSKKVTKLGIEFAKEENLADWYGQVVRKGELIENYDVGGCYILRPWAYFLWEQIKAFVDAEISELGVQNCYFPLFVSHAALHREQTHIADFSPEVAWVTKSGDSELAQPIAVRPTSETIMYPAYAKWIQSHRDLPLKLNQWNNVVRWEFKNPQPFLRTREFLWQEGHTAWATEKEAAEEVYQILDLYARVYTDLLAIPVIKGRKTEKEKFAGADWTTTIEGYIAASGRGIQAATSHHLGQNFSKMFDITFEDPQTQAKQYVYQNSWGLTTRTIGVMAMIHGDNKGLVLPPRIAKYQFVIVPCGITASFSKEDEEGLINTCKVIETKLKKAGFRVYGDYRDNYTPGWRFNHWEVKGVPVRLEIGPNDKARSQLTVVLRHTGVKSTIPMENSEIKLREVLDQIHNDLYKKAKQELDSHTVVVKDWAGFLKGLDNSCIMLTPFCGEPACEDLIKKDSARDVVVEEGAPAMGAKGLCIPFDQPEKLAENQPCCHPDCKNPAKYYTLFGRSY
;
A
#
# COMPACT_ATOMS: atom_id res chain seq x y z
N MET A 1 1.29 64.16 -34.11
CA MET A 1 0.64 64.31 -32.79
C MET A 1 0.15 62.94 -32.36
N ALA A 2 0.10 62.67 -31.05
CA ALA A 2 -0.50 61.45 -30.52
C ALA A 2 -1.98 61.68 -30.23
N GLU A 3 -2.82 60.65 -30.43
CA GLU A 3 -4.17 60.59 -29.88
C GLU A 3 -4.38 59.27 -29.14
N SER A 4 -5.25 59.35 -28.14
CA SER A 4 -5.48 58.34 -27.11
C SER A 4 -6.87 57.74 -27.24
N SER A 5 -7.06 56.52 -26.74
CA SER A 5 -8.05 56.28 -25.67
C SER A 5 -8.10 54.82 -25.20
N SER A 6 -8.49 54.69 -23.93
CA SER A 6 -8.65 53.51 -23.10
C SER A 6 -9.46 52.33 -23.68
N THR A 7 -9.08 51.11 -23.34
CA THR A 7 -9.99 49.95 -23.23
C THR A 7 -9.82 49.20 -21.90
N SER A 8 -10.83 48.40 -21.54
CA SER A 8 -11.17 48.01 -20.17
C SER A 8 -10.58 46.68 -19.68
N SER A 9 -10.47 46.57 -18.36
CA SER A 9 -10.10 45.34 -17.64
C SER A 9 -11.21 44.28 -17.67
N ILE A 10 -10.84 43.02 -17.92
CA ILE A 10 -11.68 41.84 -17.69
C ILE A 10 -10.98 40.95 -16.67
N SER A 11 -11.55 40.80 -15.47
CA SER A 11 -11.01 39.93 -14.44
C SER A 11 -11.48 38.48 -14.65
N GLN A 12 -10.59 37.62 -15.16
CA GLN A 12 -10.79 36.18 -15.04
C GLN A 12 -10.39 35.73 -13.63
N LYS A 13 -11.36 35.24 -12.86
CA LYS A 13 -11.09 34.55 -11.59
C LYS A 13 -10.32 33.26 -11.86
N SER A 14 -9.04 33.23 -11.54
CA SER A 14 -8.26 32.00 -11.51
C SER A 14 -8.78 31.08 -10.40
N THR A 15 -9.33 29.92 -10.77
CA THR A 15 -9.46 28.80 -9.85
C THR A 15 -8.07 28.38 -9.41
N MET A 16 -7.80 28.37 -8.10
CA MET A 16 -6.49 28.00 -7.54
C MET A 16 -6.04 26.64 -8.09
N LYS A 17 -4.81 26.59 -8.59
CA LYS A 17 -4.16 25.34 -9.01
C LYS A 17 -3.68 24.58 -7.77
N ASP A 18 -3.77 23.26 -7.78
CA ASP A 18 -3.02 22.39 -6.86
C ASP A 18 -1.53 22.49 -7.21
N GLU A 19 -0.86 23.52 -6.69
CA GLU A 19 0.59 23.64 -6.75
C GLU A 19 1.19 22.78 -5.63
N GLY A 20 2.17 21.93 -5.97
CA GLY A 20 2.83 21.08 -4.98
C GLY A 20 3.55 21.91 -3.92
N LYS A 21 3.91 21.29 -2.79
CA LYS A 21 4.79 21.95 -1.81
C LYS A 21 6.18 22.15 -2.42
N PHE A 22 6.38 23.31 -3.04
CA PHE A 22 7.68 23.89 -3.30
C PHE A 22 8.21 24.51 -2.01
N VAL A 23 9.53 24.53 -1.88
CA VAL A 23 10.22 25.11 -0.73
C VAL A 23 10.98 26.33 -1.20
N ASP A 24 10.93 27.37 -0.37
CA ASP A 24 11.72 28.59 -0.52
C ASP A 24 13.22 28.23 -0.45
N LEU A 25 13.94 28.56 -1.50
CA LEU A 25 15.38 28.36 -1.56
C LEU A 25 16.08 29.33 -0.58
N PRO A 26 16.95 28.87 0.34
CA PRO A 26 17.60 29.74 1.33
C PRO A 26 18.38 30.89 0.67
N ASP A 27 18.20 32.12 1.16
CA ASP A 27 18.83 33.34 0.63
C ASP A 27 18.66 33.57 -0.89
N ALA A 28 17.68 32.91 -1.52
CA ALA A 28 17.44 33.03 -2.96
C ALA A 28 16.89 34.41 -3.32
N LYS A 29 17.68 35.16 -4.09
CA LYS A 29 17.28 36.45 -4.68
C LYS A 29 17.05 36.30 -6.18
N GLU A 30 16.06 37.04 -6.66
CA GLU A 30 15.75 37.11 -8.09
C GLU A 30 16.95 37.65 -8.88
N GLY A 31 17.34 36.96 -9.95
CA GLY A 31 18.54 37.21 -10.75
C GLY A 31 19.84 36.59 -10.21
N GLU A 32 19.92 36.24 -8.92
CA GLU A 32 21.14 35.72 -8.29
C GLU A 32 21.18 34.17 -8.21
N VAL A 33 20.04 33.49 -8.31
CA VAL A 33 19.99 32.01 -8.18
C VAL A 33 20.69 31.32 -9.35
N VAL A 34 21.78 30.61 -9.05
CA VAL A 34 22.45 29.67 -9.96
C VAL A 34 22.19 28.22 -9.50
N VAL A 35 21.64 27.41 -10.40
CA VAL A 35 21.34 25.97 -10.24
C VAL A 35 22.00 25.17 -11.37
N ARG A 36 22.12 23.84 -11.22
CA ARG A 36 22.70 22.97 -12.26
C ARG A 36 22.04 21.60 -12.36
N PHE A 37 21.92 21.11 -13.60
CA PHE A 37 21.60 19.73 -13.92
C PHE A 37 22.90 19.02 -14.39
N PRO A 38 23.48 18.10 -13.57
CA PRO A 38 24.78 17.50 -13.84
C PRO A 38 24.71 15.98 -14.14
N PRO A 39 24.22 15.51 -15.32
CA PRO A 39 24.19 14.08 -15.64
C PRO A 39 25.56 13.51 -16.07
N GLU A 40 25.82 12.25 -15.69
CA GLU A 40 26.88 11.41 -16.30
C GLU A 40 26.41 10.90 -17.67
N ALA A 41 27.25 11.05 -18.71
CA ALA A 41 26.99 10.64 -20.09
C ALA A 41 27.09 9.12 -20.32
N SER A 42 26.44 8.34 -19.45
CA SER A 42 26.49 6.86 -19.39
C SER A 42 25.19 6.17 -19.83
N GLY A 43 24.31 6.88 -20.55
CA GLY A 43 23.05 6.35 -21.10
C GLY A 43 21.91 7.39 -21.16
N TYR A 44 20.85 7.03 -21.87
CA TYR A 44 19.64 7.85 -22.13
C TYR A 44 18.98 8.42 -20.87
N LEU A 45 18.28 9.56 -21.02
CA LEU A 45 17.49 10.11 -19.92
C LEU A 45 16.22 9.28 -19.69
N HIS A 46 15.80 9.24 -18.42
CA HIS A 46 14.56 8.60 -17.97
C HIS A 46 13.78 9.54 -17.07
N ILE A 47 12.54 9.19 -16.73
CA ILE A 47 11.61 10.06 -15.99
C ILE A 47 12.21 10.64 -14.67
N GLY A 48 13.05 9.88 -13.96
CA GLY A 48 13.83 10.39 -12.83
C GLY A 48 14.82 11.52 -13.17
N HIS A 49 15.50 11.47 -14.32
CA HIS A 49 16.33 12.57 -14.83
C HIS A 49 15.48 13.74 -15.31
N ALA A 50 14.31 13.47 -15.92
CA ALA A 50 13.37 14.52 -16.32
C ALA A 50 12.88 15.32 -15.10
N LYS A 51 12.63 14.66 -13.96
CA LYS A 51 12.36 15.35 -12.67
C LYS A 51 13.50 16.29 -12.30
N ALA A 52 14.75 15.82 -12.32
CA ALA A 52 15.92 16.63 -11.97
C ALA A 52 16.07 17.85 -12.90
N ALA A 53 16.00 17.65 -14.21
CA ALA A 53 16.15 18.73 -15.20
C ALA A 53 15.02 19.76 -15.11
N LEU A 54 13.75 19.31 -15.03
CA LEU A 54 12.59 20.20 -14.95
C LEU A 54 12.48 20.93 -13.61
N LEU A 55 12.93 20.34 -12.49
CA LEU A 55 12.97 21.02 -11.19
C LEU A 55 14.06 22.12 -11.17
N ASN A 56 15.24 21.86 -11.72
CA ASN A 56 16.28 22.88 -11.87
C ASN A 56 15.80 24.01 -12.80
N GLN A 57 15.15 23.68 -13.93
CA GLN A 57 14.52 24.68 -14.80
C GLN A 57 13.43 25.49 -14.09
N TYR A 58 12.60 24.85 -13.26
CA TYR A 58 11.53 25.53 -12.52
C TYR A 58 12.10 26.62 -11.62
N TYR A 59 13.13 26.31 -10.82
CA TYR A 59 13.77 27.30 -9.96
C TYR A 59 14.53 28.38 -10.74
N GLN A 60 15.18 28.03 -11.87
CA GLN A 60 15.77 29.03 -12.78
C GLN A 60 14.71 30.01 -13.30
N LYS A 61 13.53 29.54 -13.73
CA LYS A 61 12.46 30.41 -14.22
C LYS A 61 11.80 31.22 -13.11
N LEU A 62 11.56 30.61 -11.95
CA LEU A 62 10.92 31.25 -10.79
C LEU A 62 11.72 32.44 -10.27
N PHE A 63 13.05 32.27 -10.17
CA PHE A 63 13.95 33.30 -9.65
C PHE A 63 14.68 34.09 -10.75
N LYS A 64 14.29 33.97 -12.04
CA LYS A 64 15.00 34.57 -13.19
C LYS A 64 16.53 34.35 -13.16
N GLY A 65 16.93 33.17 -12.69
CA GLY A 65 18.30 32.80 -12.40
C GLY A 65 19.05 32.20 -13.60
N THR A 66 20.12 31.46 -13.31
CA THR A 66 20.96 30.75 -14.29
C THR A 66 20.85 29.24 -14.09
N LEU A 67 20.59 28.49 -15.16
CA LEU A 67 20.67 27.03 -15.22
C LEU A 67 21.94 26.63 -15.96
N ILE A 68 22.82 25.91 -15.26
CA ILE A 68 24.00 25.27 -15.86
C ILE A 68 23.61 23.84 -16.27
N MET A 69 23.81 23.50 -17.53
CA MET A 69 23.90 22.11 -17.98
C MET A 69 25.37 21.69 -17.89
N ARG A 70 25.67 20.67 -17.09
CA ARG A 70 27.04 20.18 -16.92
C ARG A 70 27.10 18.68 -17.21
N PHE A 71 27.99 18.22 -18.07
CA PHE A 71 28.30 16.79 -18.07
C PHE A 71 29.26 16.48 -16.92
N ASP A 72 28.89 15.52 -16.07
CA ASP A 72 29.78 15.03 -15.02
C ASP A 72 30.63 13.88 -15.58
N ASP A 73 31.66 14.28 -16.31
CA ASP A 73 32.60 13.46 -17.05
C ASP A 73 33.88 13.23 -16.22
N THR A 74 33.73 12.46 -15.14
CA THR A 74 34.81 12.15 -14.19
C THR A 74 35.26 10.68 -14.25
N ASN A 75 34.79 9.91 -15.23
CA ASN A 75 35.05 8.46 -15.31
C ASN A 75 35.06 7.95 -16.77
N PRO A 76 36.22 7.99 -17.46
CA PRO A 76 36.33 7.71 -18.89
C PRO A 76 35.73 6.37 -19.33
N ALA A 77 35.90 5.29 -18.53
CA ALA A 77 35.31 3.97 -18.78
C ALA A 77 33.78 3.90 -19.03
N LYS A 78 33.00 4.95 -18.75
CA LYS A 78 31.54 4.95 -18.91
C LYS A 78 30.98 6.05 -19.81
N GLU A 79 31.83 6.96 -20.27
CA GLU A 79 31.41 8.11 -21.07
C GLU A 79 31.35 7.73 -22.55
N ASN A 80 30.40 8.33 -23.28
CA ASN A 80 30.31 8.20 -24.72
C ASN A 80 29.73 9.50 -25.31
N ALA A 81 30.40 10.05 -26.33
CA ALA A 81 29.96 11.24 -27.06
C ALA A 81 28.55 11.09 -27.65
N ASP A 82 28.15 9.86 -28.05
CA ASP A 82 26.78 9.59 -28.50
C ASP A 82 25.75 9.83 -27.40
N PHE A 83 26.06 9.49 -26.14
CA PHE A 83 25.17 9.74 -25.02
C PHE A 83 25.09 11.22 -24.64
N GLU A 84 26.17 11.99 -24.76
CA GLU A 84 26.11 13.45 -24.60
C GLU A 84 25.12 14.08 -25.58
N LYS A 85 25.27 13.75 -26.87
CA LYS A 85 24.37 14.21 -27.94
C LYS A 85 22.91 13.81 -27.67
N VAL A 86 22.68 12.55 -27.32
CA VAL A 86 21.35 12.02 -26.99
C VAL A 86 20.73 12.75 -25.79
N ILE A 87 21.51 13.05 -24.74
CA ILE A 87 21.03 13.77 -23.55
C ILE A 87 20.63 15.20 -23.91
N LEU A 88 21.41 15.90 -24.74
CA LEU A 88 21.07 17.24 -25.22
C LEU A 88 19.80 17.25 -26.09
N GLU A 89 19.63 16.23 -26.95
CA GLU A 89 18.39 16.02 -27.70
C GLU A 89 17.19 15.75 -26.77
N ASP A 90 17.35 14.92 -25.72
CA ASP A 90 16.30 14.62 -24.74
C ASP A 90 15.89 15.88 -23.94
N LEU A 91 16.85 16.73 -23.56
CA LEU A 91 16.57 18.01 -22.91
C LEU A 91 15.80 18.97 -23.83
N LYS A 92 16.18 19.02 -25.12
CA LYS A 92 15.44 19.79 -26.14
C LYS A 92 14.00 19.28 -26.30
N MET A 93 13.79 17.95 -26.29
CA MET A 93 12.45 17.35 -26.31
C MET A 93 11.63 17.69 -25.05
N LEU A 94 12.26 17.81 -23.88
CA LEU A 94 11.60 18.25 -22.64
C LEU A 94 11.35 19.77 -22.57
N GLY A 95 11.80 20.54 -23.57
CA GLY A 95 11.74 22.00 -23.54
C GLY A 95 12.56 22.61 -22.39
N VAL A 96 13.68 21.96 -22.03
CA VAL A 96 14.66 22.46 -21.07
C VAL A 96 15.71 23.30 -21.81
N SER A 97 15.86 24.54 -21.38
CA SER A 97 16.79 25.55 -21.87
C SER A 97 17.74 25.95 -20.74
N TYR A 98 19.03 25.68 -20.91
CA TYR A 98 20.10 26.09 -20.02
C TYR A 98 20.78 27.37 -20.51
N ASP A 99 21.32 28.15 -19.58
CA ASP A 99 21.98 29.43 -19.84
C ASP A 99 23.50 29.25 -20.01
N ARG A 100 24.08 28.20 -19.42
CA ARG A 100 25.50 27.82 -19.52
C ARG A 100 25.65 26.34 -19.79
N PHE A 101 26.67 25.97 -20.56
CA PHE A 101 27.06 24.58 -20.85
C PHE A 101 28.53 24.38 -20.49
N THR A 102 28.83 23.32 -19.75
CA THR A 102 30.14 23.05 -19.12
C THR A 102 30.35 21.54 -18.96
N HIS A 103 31.56 21.12 -18.60
CA HIS A 103 31.86 19.75 -18.21
C HIS A 103 32.75 19.77 -16.95
N SER A 104 32.66 18.73 -16.11
CA SER A 104 33.55 18.57 -14.95
C SER A 104 35.04 18.57 -15.38
N SER A 105 35.37 17.97 -16.52
CA SER A 105 36.76 17.91 -17.00
C SER A 105 37.33 19.21 -17.59
N ASP A 106 36.50 20.25 -17.78
CA ASP A 106 36.99 21.62 -18.06
C ASP A 106 37.81 22.15 -16.86
N HIS A 107 37.62 21.58 -15.66
CA HIS A 107 38.25 21.98 -14.40
C HIS A 107 39.31 21.00 -13.89
N PHE A 108 39.72 19.99 -14.68
CA PHE A 108 40.66 18.95 -14.22
C PHE A 108 42.02 19.51 -13.75
N ASP A 109 42.62 20.48 -14.44
CA ASP A 109 43.87 21.11 -13.99
C ASP A 109 43.71 21.80 -12.61
N THR A 110 42.55 22.41 -12.35
CA THR A 110 42.19 23.01 -11.06
C THR A 110 42.00 21.95 -9.96
N LEU A 111 41.33 20.84 -10.29
CA LEU A 111 41.10 19.73 -9.35
C LEU A 111 42.41 19.02 -8.97
N LEU A 112 43.37 18.88 -9.91
CA LEU A 112 44.72 18.35 -9.64
C LEU A 112 45.47 19.23 -8.63
N ASN A 113 45.39 20.56 -8.80
CA ASN A 113 46.02 21.51 -7.89
C ASN A 113 45.41 21.46 -6.48
N TYR A 114 44.08 21.35 -6.35
CA TYR A 114 43.45 21.18 -5.04
C TYR A 114 43.75 19.83 -4.39
N CYS A 115 43.86 18.74 -5.16
CA CYS A 115 44.31 17.44 -4.65
C CYS A 115 45.73 17.55 -4.07
N LYS A 116 46.66 18.16 -4.82
CA LYS A 116 48.03 18.44 -4.36
C LYS A 116 48.02 19.29 -3.07
N GLN A 117 47.22 20.36 -3.01
CA GLN A 117 47.12 21.22 -1.82
C GLN A 117 46.65 20.46 -0.57
N LEU A 118 45.73 19.50 -0.71
CA LEU A 118 45.27 18.66 0.41
C LEU A 118 46.36 17.69 0.89
N ILE A 119 47.17 17.15 -0.03
CA ILE A 119 48.34 16.34 0.31
C ILE A 119 49.39 17.20 1.06
N GLU A 120 49.68 18.40 0.57
CA GLU A 120 50.61 19.36 1.21
C GLU A 120 50.15 19.79 2.60
N LYS A 121 48.84 19.96 2.81
CA LYS A 121 48.23 20.20 4.14
C LYS A 121 48.18 18.96 5.04
N GLY A 122 48.59 17.78 4.56
CA GLY A 122 48.49 16.50 5.28
C GLY A 122 47.07 15.94 5.42
N LEU A 123 46.08 16.58 4.77
CA LEU A 123 44.64 16.27 4.77
C LEU A 123 44.23 15.23 3.72
N ALA A 124 45.17 14.78 2.89
CA ALA A 124 45.01 13.64 1.98
C ALA A 124 46.30 12.81 1.94
N TYR A 125 46.20 11.55 1.52
CA TYR A 125 47.32 10.62 1.37
C TYR A 125 47.10 9.66 0.18
N CYS A 126 48.20 9.13 -0.35
CA CYS A 126 48.17 8.08 -1.36
C CYS A 126 48.09 6.71 -0.66
N ASP A 127 47.22 5.83 -1.16
CA ASP A 127 46.96 4.51 -0.60
C ASP A 127 46.96 3.46 -1.72
N ASP A 128 47.89 2.52 -1.64
CA ASP A 128 48.04 1.35 -2.52
C ASP A 128 47.46 0.05 -1.91
N THR A 129 46.68 0.18 -0.83
CA THR A 129 45.94 -0.94 -0.25
C THR A 129 44.94 -1.53 -1.27
N GLU A 130 44.98 -2.85 -1.47
CA GLU A 130 44.05 -3.57 -2.34
C GLU A 130 42.57 -3.22 -2.06
N PRO A 131 41.72 -2.99 -3.08
CA PRO A 131 40.38 -2.41 -2.90
C PRO A 131 39.46 -3.15 -1.92
N GLU A 132 39.50 -4.48 -1.90
CA GLU A 132 38.65 -5.27 -0.97
C GLU A 132 39.20 -5.20 0.47
N LEU A 133 40.52 -5.14 0.67
CA LEU A 133 41.11 -4.92 1.98
C LEU A 133 40.81 -3.50 2.49
N MET A 134 40.91 -2.50 1.62
CA MET A 134 40.54 -1.10 1.93
C MET A 134 39.07 -0.98 2.34
N LYS A 135 38.16 -1.70 1.66
CA LYS A 135 36.75 -1.79 2.02
C LYS A 135 36.56 -2.42 3.41
N GLN A 136 37.19 -3.57 3.67
CA GLN A 136 37.14 -4.23 4.99
C GLN A 136 37.70 -3.34 6.11
N GLN A 137 38.78 -2.60 5.85
CA GLN A 137 39.33 -1.62 6.79
C GLN A 137 38.31 -0.50 7.11
N ARG A 138 37.63 0.06 6.09
CA ARG A 138 36.58 1.08 6.28
C ARG A 138 35.34 0.55 7.03
N GLU A 139 34.96 -0.71 6.80
CA GLU A 139 33.88 -1.38 7.53
C GLU A 139 34.27 -1.60 9.01
N LYS A 140 35.50 -2.06 9.26
CA LYS A 140 36.06 -2.32 10.61
C LYS A 140 36.58 -1.08 11.35
N ARG A 141 36.48 0.12 10.76
CA ARG A 141 37.04 1.39 11.28
C ARG A 141 38.57 1.34 11.53
N GLN A 142 39.29 0.57 10.72
CA GLN A 142 40.75 0.39 10.82
C GLN A 142 41.47 1.32 9.85
N GLU A 143 42.48 2.05 10.34
CA GLU A 143 43.30 2.92 9.50
C GLU A 143 44.14 2.10 8.48
N SER A 144 44.34 2.65 7.28
CA SER A 144 45.31 2.10 6.34
C SER A 144 46.73 2.34 6.85
N VAL A 145 47.63 1.38 6.60
CA VAL A 145 49.08 1.53 6.87
C VAL A 145 49.70 2.73 6.16
N ASN A 146 49.08 3.21 5.08
CA ASN A 146 49.54 4.38 4.34
C ASN A 146 49.06 5.72 4.94
N ARG A 147 48.08 5.73 5.85
CA ARG A 147 47.47 6.96 6.41
C ARG A 147 48.48 7.88 7.09
N THR A 148 49.52 7.30 7.70
CA THR A 148 50.61 8.00 8.40
C THR A 148 51.84 8.28 7.50
N SER A 149 51.75 8.04 6.19
CA SER A 149 52.83 8.39 5.23
C SER A 149 53.14 9.89 5.26
N SER A 150 54.43 10.23 5.13
CA SER A 150 54.86 11.64 5.09
C SER A 150 54.36 12.37 3.84
N VAL A 151 54.34 13.71 3.90
CA VAL A 151 53.88 14.55 2.78
C VAL A 151 54.75 14.32 1.54
N GLU A 152 56.06 14.15 1.70
CA GLU A 152 57.02 13.89 0.62
C GLU A 152 56.73 12.55 -0.07
N LYS A 153 56.49 11.48 0.70
CA LYS A 153 56.11 10.16 0.15
C LYS A 153 54.79 10.25 -0.62
N ASN A 154 53.78 10.96 -0.08
CA ASN A 154 52.50 11.14 -0.74
C ASN A 154 52.61 11.98 -2.03
N LEU A 155 53.45 13.03 -2.04
CA LEU A 155 53.71 13.83 -3.24
C LEU A 155 54.45 13.03 -4.32
N GLN A 156 55.39 12.17 -3.93
CA GLN A 156 56.05 11.26 -4.87
C GLN A 156 55.05 10.27 -5.49
N LEU A 157 54.27 9.56 -4.65
CA LEU A 157 53.23 8.64 -5.13
C LEU A 157 52.16 9.34 -5.98
N TRP A 158 51.82 10.60 -5.68
CA TRP A 158 50.92 11.40 -6.50
C TRP A 158 51.53 11.75 -7.87
N SER A 159 52.83 12.03 -7.93
CA SER A 159 53.56 12.19 -9.20
C SER A 159 53.57 10.88 -10.01
N ASP A 160 53.78 9.74 -9.34
CA ASP A 160 53.73 8.40 -9.94
C ASP A 160 52.33 8.08 -10.51
N MET A 161 51.28 8.44 -9.78
CA MET A 161 49.88 8.39 -10.23
C MET A 161 49.66 9.26 -11.48
N ILE A 162 50.07 10.54 -11.46
CA ILE A 162 49.92 11.46 -12.61
C ILE A 162 50.65 10.93 -13.85
N ALA A 163 51.84 10.36 -13.68
CA ALA A 163 52.61 9.72 -14.76
C ALA A 163 51.96 8.42 -15.27
N GLY A 164 51.05 7.82 -14.51
CA GLY A 164 50.40 6.56 -14.86
C GLY A 164 51.34 5.35 -14.85
N ASN A 165 52.43 5.40 -14.07
CA ASN A 165 53.39 4.30 -13.98
C ASN A 165 52.84 3.11 -13.17
N GLU A 166 53.57 1.99 -13.11
CA GLU A 166 53.07 0.75 -12.47
C GLU A 166 52.73 0.93 -10.97
N GLN A 167 53.48 1.77 -10.25
CA GLN A 167 53.17 2.09 -8.85
C GLN A 167 51.96 3.01 -8.75
N GLY A 168 51.91 4.05 -9.60
CA GLY A 168 50.78 4.97 -9.70
C GLY A 168 49.45 4.27 -9.97
N GLN A 169 49.45 3.27 -10.86
CA GLN A 169 48.25 2.48 -11.19
C GLN A 169 47.70 1.64 -10.02
N LYS A 170 48.54 1.29 -9.04
CA LYS A 170 48.11 0.61 -7.80
C LYS A 170 47.58 1.58 -6.75
N CYS A 171 47.88 2.87 -6.88
CA CYS A 171 47.53 3.89 -5.90
C CYS A 171 46.18 4.57 -6.18
N CYS A 172 45.52 4.99 -5.09
CA CYS A 172 44.48 6.02 -5.11
C CYS A 172 44.81 7.15 -4.12
N VAL A 173 44.17 8.31 -4.23
CA VAL A 173 44.27 9.35 -3.19
C VAL A 173 43.03 9.31 -2.33
N ARG A 174 43.20 9.32 -1.01
CA ARG A 174 42.14 9.33 0.00
C ARG A 174 42.24 10.59 0.86
N LEU A 175 41.09 11.14 1.26
CA LEU A 175 41.06 12.18 2.30
C LEU A 175 41.43 11.57 3.65
N LYS A 176 42.00 12.38 4.53
CA LYS A 176 42.30 12.04 5.93
C LYS A 176 41.31 12.80 6.81
N ILE A 177 40.20 12.14 7.10
CA ILE A 177 39.09 12.69 7.88
C ILE A 177 39.02 11.89 9.18
N ASP A 178 38.01 11.04 9.38
CA ASP A 178 37.82 10.26 10.60
C ASP A 178 37.36 8.82 10.27
N MET A 179 38.27 7.87 10.48
CA MET A 179 37.99 6.44 10.33
C MET A 179 37.01 5.91 11.40
N ASN A 180 36.87 6.60 12.54
CA ASN A 180 35.93 6.24 13.59
C ASN A 180 34.52 6.79 13.35
N SER A 181 34.30 7.64 12.34
CA SER A 181 33.01 8.31 12.14
C SER A 181 31.86 7.32 11.97
N ASN A 182 30.70 7.63 12.55
CA ASN A 182 29.48 6.87 12.33
C ASN A 182 28.98 7.02 10.88
N ASN A 183 29.26 8.17 10.24
CA ASN A 183 29.03 8.37 8.82
C ASN A 183 30.12 7.64 7.98
N GLY A 184 29.72 6.61 7.24
CA GLY A 184 30.63 5.83 6.41
C GLY A 184 31.31 6.62 5.29
N CYS A 185 30.70 7.72 4.81
CA CYS A 185 31.28 8.59 3.79
C CYS A 185 32.45 9.42 4.33
N MET A 186 32.49 9.67 5.63
CA MET A 186 33.59 10.41 6.30
C MET A 186 34.80 9.51 6.65
N ARG A 187 34.73 8.19 6.43
CA ARG A 187 35.84 7.26 6.68
C ARG A 187 36.84 7.24 5.53
N ASP A 188 37.70 8.25 5.51
CA ASP A 188 38.79 8.48 4.55
C ASP A 188 38.39 8.10 3.10
N PRO A 189 37.44 8.83 2.48
CA PRO A 189 36.94 8.51 1.14
C PRO A 189 37.98 8.77 0.05
N THR A 190 37.96 7.93 -0.99
CA THR A 190 38.79 8.08 -2.19
C THR A 190 38.35 9.29 -3.02
N ILE A 191 39.30 10.17 -3.35
CA ILE A 191 39.08 11.39 -4.14
C ILE A 191 39.72 11.37 -5.54
N TYR A 192 40.75 10.55 -5.75
CA TYR A 192 41.37 10.34 -7.07
C TYR A 192 41.74 8.88 -7.29
N ARG A 193 41.69 8.43 -8.54
CA ARG A 193 42.11 7.09 -8.98
C ARG A 193 43.02 7.22 -10.19
N CYS A 194 44.08 6.41 -10.26
CA CYS A 194 44.85 6.25 -11.48
C CYS A 194 44.13 5.27 -12.41
N LYS A 195 43.82 5.71 -13.63
CA LYS A 195 43.22 4.93 -14.71
C LYS A 195 43.84 5.40 -16.01
N PRO A 196 44.75 4.64 -16.66
CA PRO A 196 45.42 5.10 -17.87
C PRO A 196 44.54 5.05 -19.15
N GLU A 197 43.22 4.99 -18.97
CA GLU A 197 42.17 5.02 -20.00
C GLU A 197 42.18 6.36 -20.78
N GLU A 198 41.63 6.36 -21.99
CA GLU A 198 41.40 7.57 -22.79
C GLU A 198 40.05 8.20 -22.45
N HIS A 199 40.02 9.52 -22.28
CA HIS A 199 38.82 10.28 -21.94
C HIS A 199 38.21 10.95 -23.18
N VAL A 200 36.88 10.88 -23.31
CA VAL A 200 36.15 11.28 -24.53
C VAL A 200 36.52 12.68 -25.04
N ARG A 201 36.58 13.69 -24.15
CA ARG A 201 37.00 15.06 -24.53
C ARG A 201 38.50 15.36 -24.37
N THR A 202 39.14 14.96 -23.28
CA THR A 202 40.55 15.33 -22.99
C THR A 202 41.59 14.37 -23.58
N GLY A 203 41.14 13.32 -24.28
CA GLY A 203 41.98 12.27 -24.84
C GLY A 203 42.87 11.64 -23.77
N ASN A 204 44.15 11.52 -24.10
CA ASN A 204 45.18 10.95 -23.25
C ASN A 204 45.90 11.96 -22.33
N LYS A 205 45.42 13.23 -22.20
CA LYS A 205 46.07 14.29 -21.39
C LYS A 205 46.25 13.90 -19.92
N TYR A 206 45.32 13.14 -19.35
CA TYR A 206 45.33 12.75 -17.95
C TYR A 206 45.38 11.22 -17.80
N LYS A 207 45.98 10.77 -16.69
CA LYS A 207 46.02 9.36 -16.26
C LYS A 207 45.43 9.15 -14.87
N VAL A 208 45.04 10.23 -14.21
CA VAL A 208 44.33 10.24 -12.93
C VAL A 208 43.02 11.00 -13.10
N TYR A 209 41.95 10.46 -12.52
CA TYR A 209 40.61 11.05 -12.62
C TYR A 209 40.02 11.24 -11.22
N PRO A 210 39.40 12.40 -10.94
CA PRO A 210 38.77 12.66 -9.66
C PRO A 210 37.55 11.75 -9.47
N THR A 211 37.10 11.57 -8.23
CA THR A 211 35.78 10.99 -7.96
C THR A 211 34.71 12.09 -8.01
N TYR A 212 33.47 11.70 -8.27
CA TYR A 212 32.29 12.57 -8.19
C TYR A 212 32.26 13.39 -6.89
N ASP A 213 32.52 12.73 -5.75
CA ASP A 213 32.48 13.36 -4.43
C ASP A 213 33.56 14.43 -4.23
N PHE A 214 34.65 14.40 -5.02
CA PHE A 214 35.68 15.43 -5.02
C PHE A 214 35.40 16.54 -6.05
N ALA A 215 35.05 16.16 -7.28
CA ALA A 215 34.83 17.12 -8.36
C ALA A 215 33.58 17.98 -8.13
N CYS A 216 32.45 17.36 -7.74
CA CYS A 216 31.16 18.02 -7.61
C CYS A 216 31.17 19.26 -6.71
N PRO A 217 31.65 19.23 -5.44
CA PRO A 217 31.70 20.42 -4.58
C PRO A 217 32.56 21.54 -5.17
N ILE A 218 33.75 21.21 -5.63
CA ILE A 218 34.72 22.20 -6.12
C ILE A 218 34.20 22.88 -7.39
N VAL A 219 33.67 22.10 -8.34
CA VAL A 219 33.10 22.63 -9.58
C VAL A 219 31.82 23.43 -9.33
N ASP A 220 30.92 22.98 -8.44
CA ASP A 220 29.76 23.77 -8.01
C ASP A 220 30.19 25.12 -7.38
N CYS A 221 31.26 25.15 -6.58
CA CYS A 221 31.83 26.39 -6.07
C CYS A 221 32.33 27.31 -7.20
N ILE A 222 33.23 26.81 -8.06
CA ILE A 222 33.89 27.56 -9.15
C ILE A 222 32.87 28.11 -10.16
N GLU A 223 31.88 27.32 -10.54
CA GLU A 223 30.88 27.72 -11.53
C GLU A 223 29.87 28.73 -10.98
N GLY A 224 29.91 29.04 -9.69
CA GLY A 224 29.02 30.00 -9.05
C GLY A 224 27.68 29.39 -8.62
N VAL A 225 27.55 28.06 -8.55
CA VAL A 225 26.30 27.40 -8.11
C VAL A 225 25.95 27.91 -6.72
N THR A 226 24.74 28.44 -6.58
CA THR A 226 24.16 28.88 -5.30
C THR A 226 23.41 27.74 -4.63
N HIS A 227 22.68 26.95 -5.44
CA HIS A 227 21.75 25.93 -4.98
C HIS A 227 22.02 24.59 -5.69
N ALA A 228 22.69 23.69 -4.99
CA ALA A 228 23.04 22.36 -5.45
C ALA A 228 21.86 21.40 -5.21
N LEU A 229 20.89 21.39 -6.13
CA LEU A 229 19.74 20.47 -6.05
C LEU A 229 20.21 19.03 -6.26
N ARG A 230 19.98 18.12 -5.31
CA ARG A 230 20.37 16.70 -5.41
C ARG A 230 19.35 15.74 -4.80
N THR A 231 19.50 14.44 -5.09
CA THR A 231 18.62 13.41 -4.53
C THR A 231 19.03 13.03 -3.10
N THR A 232 18.06 12.69 -2.25
CA THR A 232 18.27 12.28 -0.84
C THR A 232 19.17 11.06 -0.63
N GLU A 233 19.49 10.31 -1.69
CA GLU A 233 20.48 9.22 -1.64
C GLU A 233 21.92 9.70 -1.44
N TYR A 234 22.17 10.99 -1.63
CA TYR A 234 23.46 11.62 -1.36
C TYR A 234 23.54 12.24 0.05
N HIS A 235 22.52 12.09 0.91
CA HIS A 235 22.45 12.76 2.22
C HIS A 235 23.71 12.56 3.07
N ASP A 236 24.16 11.32 3.24
CA ASP A 236 25.36 10.97 4.01
C ASP A 236 26.65 11.59 3.43
N ARG A 237 26.62 12.08 2.18
CA ARG A 237 27.73 12.76 1.51
C ARG A 237 27.65 14.28 1.60
N ASP A 238 26.59 14.86 2.18
CA ASP A 238 26.47 16.32 2.38
C ASP A 238 27.60 16.82 3.30
N GLU A 239 27.88 16.06 4.37
CA GLU A 239 28.97 16.33 5.31
C GLU A 239 30.34 16.31 4.60
N GLN A 240 30.58 15.29 3.76
CA GLN A 240 31.79 15.15 2.95
C GLN A 240 31.95 16.32 1.96
N TYR A 241 30.87 16.72 1.29
CA TYR A 241 30.84 17.82 0.33
C TYR A 241 31.26 19.14 0.99
N TYR A 242 30.71 19.45 2.17
CA TYR A 242 31.09 20.66 2.90
C TYR A 242 32.50 20.59 3.50
N TRP A 243 32.93 19.43 4.00
CA TRP A 243 34.28 19.24 4.51
C TRP A 243 35.34 19.52 3.45
N ILE A 244 35.12 19.08 2.20
CA ILE A 244 36.05 19.35 1.08
C ILE A 244 36.15 20.84 0.79
N LEU A 245 35.04 21.57 0.86
CA LEU A 245 35.02 23.02 0.67
C LEU A 245 35.74 23.75 1.82
N ASP A 246 35.52 23.35 3.07
CA ASP A 246 36.22 23.92 4.23
C ASP A 246 37.74 23.68 4.19
N ALA A 247 38.16 22.44 3.91
CA ALA A 247 39.57 22.06 3.81
C ALA A 247 40.34 22.86 2.73
N LEU A 248 39.64 23.29 1.68
CA LEU A 248 40.16 24.09 0.57
C LEU A 248 39.94 25.61 0.74
N GLY A 249 39.12 26.05 1.70
CA GLY A 249 38.78 27.46 1.89
C GLY A 249 37.83 28.02 0.83
N LEU A 250 36.93 27.17 0.30
CA LEU A 250 36.02 27.48 -0.81
C LEU A 250 34.62 27.91 -0.33
N ARG A 251 33.93 28.69 -1.17
CA ARG A 251 32.53 29.09 -0.94
C ARG A 251 31.63 27.86 -0.91
N LYS A 252 30.68 27.84 0.03
CA LYS A 252 29.66 26.79 0.17
C LYS A 252 28.39 27.12 -0.65
N PRO A 253 28.02 26.32 -1.66
CA PRO A 253 26.66 26.29 -2.20
C PRO A 253 25.69 25.70 -1.16
N PHE A 254 24.43 26.12 -1.17
CA PHE A 254 23.38 25.42 -0.41
C PHE A 254 23.04 24.10 -1.10
N ILE A 255 23.25 22.98 -0.43
CA ILE A 255 22.65 21.70 -0.86
C ILE A 255 21.15 21.74 -0.57
N TYR A 256 20.34 21.41 -1.57
CA TYR A 256 18.92 21.18 -1.39
C TYR A 256 18.54 19.78 -1.89
N GLU A 257 17.94 18.98 -1.01
CA GLU A 257 17.61 17.60 -1.30
C GLU A 257 16.15 17.41 -1.70
N TYR A 258 15.90 16.56 -2.70
CA TYR A 258 14.57 16.09 -3.06
C TYR A 258 14.55 14.56 -3.23
N ALA A 259 13.40 13.94 -3.03
CA ALA A 259 13.25 12.51 -3.20
C ALA A 259 13.43 12.09 -4.67
N ARG A 260 14.21 11.02 -4.89
CA ARG A 260 14.23 10.31 -6.18
C ARG A 260 12.81 9.86 -6.54
N LEU A 261 12.43 10.05 -7.80
CA LEU A 261 11.18 9.50 -8.34
C LEU A 261 11.35 7.99 -8.53
N ASN A 262 10.48 7.20 -7.90
CA ASN A 262 10.33 5.76 -8.14
C ASN A 262 8.93 5.52 -8.72
N MET A 263 8.82 4.64 -9.72
CA MET A 263 7.56 4.30 -10.39
C MET A 263 7.26 2.81 -10.21
N GLN A 264 5.98 2.45 -10.05
CA GLN A 264 5.56 1.05 -9.98
C GLN A 264 5.75 0.32 -11.32
N PHE A 265 5.84 -1.00 -11.28
CA PHE A 265 5.86 -1.90 -12.44
C PHE A 265 6.93 -1.58 -13.51
N THR A 266 8.03 -0.95 -13.12
CA THR A 266 9.13 -0.58 -14.02
C THR A 266 10.47 -0.56 -13.27
N VAL A 267 11.56 -0.29 -13.99
CA VAL A 267 12.89 -0.12 -13.42
C VAL A 267 13.54 1.16 -13.94
N LEU A 268 14.20 1.91 -13.06
CA LEU A 268 14.92 3.15 -13.43
C LEU A 268 16.44 2.98 -13.44
N SER A 269 16.96 1.81 -13.04
CA SER A 269 18.39 1.51 -13.11
C SER A 269 18.86 1.46 -14.57
N LYS A 270 19.82 2.31 -14.96
CA LYS A 270 20.45 2.28 -16.31
C LYS A 270 20.86 0.85 -16.69
N ARG A 271 21.54 0.09 -15.79
CA ARG A 271 21.94 -1.31 -16.02
C ARG A 271 20.76 -2.22 -16.38
N LYS A 272 19.60 -2.09 -15.70
CA LYS A 272 18.42 -2.91 -15.99
C LYS A 272 17.74 -2.48 -17.30
N LEU A 273 17.72 -1.18 -17.61
CA LEU A 273 17.21 -0.66 -18.88
C LEU A 273 18.06 -1.09 -20.08
N THR A 274 19.40 -1.03 -19.96
CA THR A 274 20.33 -1.56 -20.98
C THR A 274 20.10 -3.05 -21.23
N TRP A 275 19.82 -3.84 -20.19
CA TRP A 275 19.50 -5.26 -20.34
C TRP A 275 18.23 -5.47 -21.18
N PHE A 276 17.14 -4.74 -20.92
CA PHE A 276 15.91 -4.85 -21.73
C PHE A 276 16.18 -4.64 -23.23
N VAL A 277 16.97 -3.61 -23.57
CA VAL A 277 17.34 -3.28 -24.96
C VAL A 277 18.25 -4.35 -25.55
N ASN A 278 19.32 -4.74 -24.85
CA ASN A 278 20.30 -5.72 -25.34
C ASN A 278 19.71 -7.14 -25.44
N SER A 279 18.68 -7.47 -24.65
CA SER A 279 17.94 -8.74 -24.74
C SER A 279 16.79 -8.71 -25.76
N HIS A 280 16.61 -7.61 -26.51
CA HIS A 280 15.59 -7.44 -27.55
C HIS A 280 14.14 -7.68 -27.05
N ILE A 281 13.88 -7.47 -25.76
CA ILE A 281 12.53 -7.53 -25.16
C ILE A 281 11.74 -6.24 -25.48
N VAL A 282 12.48 -5.15 -25.69
CA VAL A 282 11.99 -3.85 -26.15
C VAL A 282 12.57 -3.49 -27.51
N ASP A 283 11.83 -2.70 -28.28
CA ASP A 283 12.18 -2.31 -29.65
C ASP A 283 13.45 -1.41 -29.69
N GLY A 284 13.74 -0.71 -28.59
CA GLY A 284 14.87 0.21 -28.45
C GLY A 284 14.76 1.08 -27.20
N TRP A 285 15.65 2.08 -27.06
CA TRP A 285 15.63 3.05 -25.95
C TRP A 285 14.42 4.00 -25.98
N ASP A 286 13.74 4.10 -27.12
CA ASP A 286 12.51 4.87 -27.32
C ASP A 286 11.24 3.99 -27.29
N ASP A 287 11.33 2.71 -26.90
CA ASP A 287 10.16 1.83 -26.76
C ASP A 287 9.15 2.44 -25.76
N PRO A 288 7.87 2.59 -26.14
CA PRO A 288 6.80 3.13 -25.28
C PRO A 288 6.61 2.48 -23.90
N ARG A 289 7.14 1.27 -23.69
CA ARG A 289 7.10 0.56 -22.39
C ARG A 289 8.21 1.01 -21.44
N LEU A 290 9.29 1.60 -21.95
CA LEU A 290 10.39 2.08 -21.12
C LEU A 290 10.06 3.42 -20.44
N PRO A 291 10.52 3.65 -19.20
CA PRO A 291 10.41 4.92 -18.50
C PRO A 291 11.44 5.97 -18.99
N THR A 292 12.01 5.78 -20.18
CA THR A 292 12.92 6.73 -20.83
C THR A 292 12.15 7.98 -21.27
N VAL A 293 12.84 9.12 -21.41
CA VAL A 293 12.21 10.36 -21.92
C VAL A 293 11.61 10.12 -23.30
N ARG A 294 12.38 9.47 -24.20
CA ARG A 294 11.90 9.12 -25.55
C ARG A 294 10.72 8.15 -25.52
N GLY A 295 10.77 7.10 -24.69
CA GLY A 295 9.70 6.11 -24.57
C GLY A 295 8.37 6.71 -24.10
N ILE A 296 8.37 7.46 -23.00
CA ILE A 296 7.13 8.07 -22.49
C ILE A 296 6.56 9.13 -23.44
N LEU A 297 7.41 9.95 -24.08
CA LEU A 297 6.96 10.94 -25.06
C LEU A 297 6.41 10.27 -26.33
N ARG A 298 7.06 9.21 -26.84
CA ARG A 298 6.56 8.41 -27.97
C ARG A 298 5.25 7.70 -27.65
N ARG A 299 5.01 7.31 -26.40
CA ARG A 299 3.72 6.80 -25.89
C ARG A 299 2.62 7.88 -25.78
N GLY A 300 2.92 9.15 -26.07
CA GLY A 300 1.96 10.25 -26.01
C GLY A 300 1.90 10.99 -24.67
N MET A 301 2.94 10.88 -23.83
CA MET A 301 3.14 11.82 -22.73
C MET A 301 3.42 13.22 -23.31
N THR A 302 2.68 14.23 -22.87
CA THR A 302 2.97 15.63 -23.21
C THR A 302 4.03 16.18 -22.27
N VAL A 303 4.90 17.05 -22.78
CA VAL A 303 5.91 17.76 -21.98
C VAL A 303 5.26 18.55 -20.83
N GLU A 304 4.11 19.18 -21.10
CA GLU A 304 3.37 19.93 -20.09
C GLU A 304 2.69 19.03 -19.05
N GLY A 305 2.15 17.87 -19.44
CA GLY A 305 1.62 16.88 -18.50
C GLY A 305 2.70 16.33 -17.56
N LEU A 306 3.89 16.01 -18.11
CA LEU A 306 5.06 15.58 -17.33
C LEU A 306 5.56 16.70 -16.41
N ARG A 307 5.63 17.95 -16.90
CA ARG A 307 6.01 19.13 -16.11
C ARG A 307 5.03 19.34 -14.95
N GLN A 308 3.73 19.31 -15.21
CA GLN A 308 2.70 19.45 -14.17
C GLN A 308 2.74 18.32 -13.13
N PHE A 309 3.04 17.08 -13.53
CA PHE A 309 3.24 15.98 -12.59
C PHE A 309 4.44 16.20 -11.67
N ILE A 310 5.59 16.61 -12.23
CA ILE A 310 6.80 16.94 -11.45
C ILE A 310 6.55 18.13 -10.52
N VAL A 311 5.84 19.15 -11.01
CA VAL A 311 5.46 20.35 -10.26
C VAL A 311 4.50 20.02 -9.11
N ALA A 312 3.50 19.17 -9.35
CA ALA A 312 2.57 18.71 -8.32
C ALA A 312 3.25 17.83 -7.25
N GLN A 313 4.34 17.13 -7.58
CA GLN A 313 5.15 16.40 -6.59
C GLN A 313 5.97 17.34 -5.69
N GLY A 314 6.30 18.54 -6.18
CA GLY A 314 7.10 19.53 -5.47
C GLY A 314 8.50 19.04 -5.11
N SER A 315 9.11 19.70 -4.13
CA SER A 315 10.50 19.48 -3.69
C SER A 315 10.61 18.56 -2.46
N SER A 316 9.60 17.70 -2.25
CA SER A 316 9.51 16.78 -1.10
C SER A 316 10.73 15.85 -0.98
N LYS A 317 11.19 15.65 0.27
CA LYS A 317 12.26 14.68 0.64
C LYS A 317 11.75 13.24 0.84
N SER A 318 10.44 13.01 0.90
CA SER A 318 9.88 11.66 1.12
C SER A 318 9.94 10.80 -0.15
N VAL A 319 10.65 9.68 -0.09
CA VAL A 319 10.68 8.69 -1.18
C VAL A 319 9.34 7.95 -1.24
N VAL A 320 8.57 8.22 -2.28
CA VAL A 320 7.26 7.60 -2.55
C VAL A 320 7.35 6.78 -3.82
N LEU A 321 6.81 5.56 -3.80
CA LEU A 321 6.62 4.72 -4.98
C LEU A 321 5.34 5.16 -5.71
N MET A 322 5.48 5.72 -6.90
CA MET A 322 4.40 6.37 -7.64
C MET A 322 3.74 5.44 -8.65
N ASP A 323 2.41 5.52 -8.71
CA ASP A 323 1.59 4.87 -9.73
C ASP A 323 1.64 5.64 -11.06
N TRP A 324 1.66 4.91 -12.18
CA TRP A 324 1.53 5.46 -13.53
C TRP A 324 0.19 6.14 -13.77
N ASP A 325 -0.90 5.67 -13.17
CA ASP A 325 -2.23 6.24 -13.41
C ASP A 325 -2.30 7.73 -13.03
N LYS A 326 -1.55 8.15 -12.01
CA LYS A 326 -1.48 9.56 -11.60
C LYS A 326 -0.88 10.47 -12.67
N ILE A 327 0.21 10.04 -13.32
CA ILE A 327 0.84 10.86 -14.37
C ILE A 327 0.00 10.84 -15.65
N TRP A 328 -0.61 9.71 -16.00
CA TRP A 328 -1.50 9.61 -17.15
C TRP A 328 -2.81 10.39 -16.98
N ALA A 329 -3.38 10.42 -15.77
CA ALA A 329 -4.54 11.26 -15.45
C ALA A 329 -4.24 12.77 -15.56
N ILE A 330 -3.01 13.21 -15.25
CA ILE A 330 -2.56 14.59 -15.47
C ILE A 330 -2.37 14.84 -16.97
N ASN A 331 -1.72 13.93 -17.70
CA ASN A 331 -1.54 14.02 -19.14
C ASN A 331 -2.88 14.11 -19.90
N LYS A 332 -3.89 13.33 -19.47
CA LYS A 332 -5.26 13.36 -20.01
C LYS A 332 -5.86 14.77 -20.02
N LYS A 333 -5.61 15.56 -18.96
CA LYS A 333 -6.11 16.95 -18.86
C LYS A 333 -5.50 17.88 -19.91
N GLN A 334 -4.31 17.55 -20.43
CA GLN A 334 -3.65 18.29 -21.51
C GLN A 334 -4.13 17.84 -22.89
N ILE A 335 -4.37 16.53 -23.10
CA ILE A 335 -4.75 16.00 -24.42
C ILE A 335 -6.25 16.03 -24.73
N ASP A 336 -7.15 15.83 -23.75
CA ASP A 336 -8.59 15.79 -24.02
C ASP A 336 -9.16 17.10 -24.64
N PRO A 337 -8.74 18.31 -24.24
CA PRO A 337 -9.21 19.54 -24.87
C PRO A 337 -8.77 19.74 -26.32
N VAL A 338 -7.76 19.00 -26.81
CA VAL A 338 -7.14 19.23 -28.12
C VAL A 338 -7.19 18.03 -29.07
N ALA A 339 -7.42 16.81 -28.58
CA ALA A 339 -7.36 15.59 -29.38
C ALA A 339 -8.62 15.41 -30.28
N PRO A 340 -8.54 15.50 -31.62
CA PRO A 340 -9.70 15.25 -32.49
C PRO A 340 -10.30 13.84 -32.33
N ARG A 341 -11.62 13.72 -32.53
CA ARG A 341 -12.44 12.52 -32.26
C ARG A 341 -12.74 11.76 -33.54
N PHE A 342 -12.29 10.52 -33.61
CA PHE A 342 -12.49 9.61 -34.75
C PHE A 342 -13.29 8.37 -34.35
N THR A 343 -13.86 7.69 -35.33
CA THR A 343 -14.49 6.37 -35.18
C THR A 343 -13.65 5.30 -35.85
N ALA A 344 -13.41 4.19 -35.15
CA ALA A 344 -12.77 3.00 -35.70
C ALA A 344 -13.35 1.73 -35.08
N LEU A 345 -13.46 0.67 -35.87
CA LEU A 345 -14.10 -0.61 -35.52
C LEU A 345 -13.13 -1.77 -35.80
N LEU A 346 -13.16 -2.83 -34.99
CA LEU A 346 -12.29 -4.00 -35.18
C LEU A 346 -12.55 -4.73 -36.49
N LYS A 347 -11.49 -4.91 -37.29
CA LYS A 347 -11.56 -5.43 -38.66
C LYS A 347 -12.12 -6.86 -38.73
N ASN A 348 -11.89 -7.68 -37.71
CA ASN A 348 -12.37 -9.05 -37.60
C ASN A 348 -13.73 -9.20 -36.90
N GLN A 349 -14.33 -8.11 -36.41
CA GLN A 349 -15.60 -8.11 -35.66
C GLN A 349 -16.66 -7.21 -36.31
N LEU A 350 -16.64 -7.01 -37.63
CA LEU A 350 -17.61 -6.14 -38.31
C LEU A 350 -18.94 -6.87 -38.58
N VAL A 351 -20.06 -6.26 -38.14
CA VAL A 351 -21.42 -6.70 -38.46
C VAL A 351 -22.12 -5.61 -39.29
N LYS A 352 -22.76 -6.00 -40.40
CA LYS A 352 -23.49 -5.08 -41.29
C LYS A 352 -24.91 -4.80 -40.77
N ILE A 353 -25.36 -3.55 -40.91
CA ILE A 353 -26.76 -3.13 -40.74
C ILE A 353 -27.21 -2.45 -42.04
N ASN A 354 -28.26 -2.99 -42.65
CA ASN A 354 -28.90 -2.44 -43.84
C ASN A 354 -30.09 -1.54 -43.43
N LEU A 355 -30.06 -0.26 -43.78
CA LEU A 355 -31.02 0.77 -43.43
C LEU A 355 -32.03 1.01 -44.56
N LYS A 356 -33.21 0.40 -44.48
CA LYS A 356 -34.19 0.31 -45.60
C LYS A 356 -34.72 1.66 -46.09
N ASN A 357 -34.73 2.68 -45.24
CA ASN A 357 -35.24 4.01 -45.56
C ASN A 357 -34.15 5.01 -46.01
N ILE A 358 -32.90 4.56 -46.16
CA ILE A 358 -31.80 5.33 -46.76
C ILE A 358 -31.51 4.72 -48.13
N THR A 359 -31.62 5.52 -49.20
CA THR A 359 -31.49 5.05 -50.59
C THR A 359 -30.38 5.73 -51.38
N LYS A 360 -29.64 6.66 -50.76
CA LYS A 360 -28.52 7.39 -51.34
C LYS A 360 -27.36 7.47 -50.34
N GLU A 361 -26.14 7.55 -50.87
CA GLU A 361 -24.97 7.95 -50.09
C GLU A 361 -24.94 9.48 -49.97
N GLU A 362 -24.71 9.99 -48.75
CA GLU A 362 -24.57 11.42 -48.45
C GLU A 362 -23.32 11.66 -47.59
N SER A 363 -22.82 12.89 -47.54
CA SER A 363 -21.77 13.28 -46.61
C SER A 363 -22.04 14.63 -45.98
N GLN A 364 -21.61 14.82 -44.72
CA GLN A 364 -21.78 16.06 -43.98
C GLN A 364 -20.48 16.43 -43.25
N GLN A 365 -20.28 17.73 -42.98
CA GLN A 365 -19.15 18.24 -42.22
C GLN A 365 -19.47 18.28 -40.73
N HIS A 366 -18.67 17.56 -39.93
CA HIS A 366 -18.78 17.52 -38.47
C HIS A 366 -17.53 18.08 -37.81
N GLN A 367 -17.68 18.73 -36.65
CA GLN A 367 -16.55 19.20 -35.87
C GLN A 367 -15.68 18.01 -35.42
N LYS A 368 -14.36 18.14 -35.59
CA LYS A 368 -13.37 17.17 -35.10
C LYS A 368 -13.34 17.10 -33.57
N HIS A 369 -13.71 18.17 -32.85
CA HIS A 369 -13.95 18.14 -31.41
C HIS A 369 -15.35 18.70 -31.06
N PRO A 370 -16.21 17.98 -30.32
CA PRO A 370 -17.53 18.46 -29.89
C PRO A 370 -17.59 19.70 -28.98
N LYS A 371 -16.45 20.27 -28.54
CA LYS A 371 -16.38 21.43 -27.64
C LYS A 371 -15.49 22.56 -28.14
N ASP A 372 -14.63 22.29 -29.12
CA ASP A 372 -13.72 23.27 -29.70
C ASP A 372 -13.79 23.21 -31.23
N PRO A 373 -14.53 24.15 -31.86
CA PRO A 373 -14.61 24.25 -33.32
C PRO A 373 -13.27 24.58 -34.01
N ALA A 374 -12.27 25.13 -33.30
CA ALA A 374 -11.00 25.58 -33.90
C ALA A 374 -10.11 24.41 -34.37
N ILE A 375 -10.33 23.21 -33.84
CA ILE A 375 -9.66 21.96 -34.26
C ILE A 375 -10.09 21.52 -35.68
N GLY A 376 -11.17 22.13 -36.20
CA GLY A 376 -11.61 22.00 -37.59
C GLY A 376 -12.72 20.98 -37.80
N MET A 377 -13.04 20.76 -39.08
CA MET A 377 -14.09 19.84 -39.52
C MET A 377 -13.52 18.54 -40.08
N LYS A 378 -14.34 17.49 -40.10
CA LYS A 378 -14.13 16.21 -40.77
C LYS A 378 -15.36 15.83 -41.59
N THR A 379 -15.15 15.12 -42.69
CA THR A 379 -16.22 14.56 -43.50
C THR A 379 -16.74 13.26 -42.88
N VAL A 380 -18.04 13.18 -42.60
CA VAL A 380 -18.73 11.96 -42.16
C VAL A 380 -19.64 11.49 -43.28
N TYR A 381 -19.56 10.21 -43.63
CA TYR A 381 -20.34 9.58 -44.70
C TYR A 381 -21.53 8.82 -44.13
N TYR A 382 -22.64 8.88 -44.86
CA TYR A 382 -23.93 8.28 -44.54
C TYR A 382 -24.38 7.45 -45.73
N GLY A 383 -24.97 6.27 -45.49
CA GLY A 383 -25.34 5.37 -46.58
C GLY A 383 -26.34 4.29 -46.16
N PRO A 384 -26.81 3.48 -47.12
CA PRO A 384 -27.77 2.40 -46.89
C PRO A 384 -27.20 1.27 -46.03
N THR A 385 -25.88 1.13 -45.95
CA THR A 385 -25.22 0.08 -45.17
C THR A 385 -24.22 0.69 -44.19
N VAL A 386 -24.27 0.27 -42.93
CA VAL A 386 -23.26 0.61 -41.92
C VAL A 386 -22.66 -0.63 -41.27
N PHE A 387 -21.45 -0.48 -40.75
CA PHE A 387 -20.79 -1.44 -39.89
C PHE A 387 -20.88 -1.02 -38.42
N ILE A 388 -21.05 -2.00 -37.53
CA ILE A 388 -20.84 -1.90 -36.08
C ILE A 388 -19.94 -3.05 -35.60
N GLU A 389 -19.49 -3.03 -34.34
CA GLU A 389 -18.71 -4.14 -33.76
C GLU A 389 -19.62 -5.29 -33.31
N LYS A 390 -19.14 -6.54 -33.42
CA LYS A 390 -19.86 -7.77 -33.06
C LYS A 390 -20.32 -7.77 -31.60
N ASP A 391 -19.46 -7.31 -30.70
CA ASP A 391 -19.77 -7.22 -29.27
C ASP A 391 -20.93 -6.25 -28.97
N ASP A 392 -21.03 -5.15 -29.72
CA ASP A 392 -22.20 -4.27 -29.66
C ASP A 392 -23.43 -4.93 -30.29
N ALA A 393 -23.26 -5.60 -31.43
CA ALA A 393 -24.33 -6.26 -32.19
C ALA A 393 -25.05 -7.34 -31.38
N VAL A 394 -24.32 -8.13 -30.58
CA VAL A 394 -24.88 -9.20 -29.74
C VAL A 394 -25.76 -8.66 -28.61
N LEU A 395 -25.60 -7.39 -28.21
CA LEU A 395 -26.43 -6.73 -27.20
C LEU A 395 -27.78 -6.21 -27.75
N ILE A 396 -28.00 -6.30 -29.07
CA ILE A 396 -29.19 -5.76 -29.74
C ILE A 396 -30.25 -6.85 -29.95
N SER A 397 -31.50 -6.51 -29.66
CA SER A 397 -32.68 -7.35 -29.91
C SER A 397 -33.53 -6.80 -31.08
N GLU A 398 -34.26 -7.68 -31.76
CA GLU A 398 -35.24 -7.26 -32.77
C GLU A 398 -36.32 -6.34 -32.16
N GLY A 399 -36.68 -5.28 -32.88
CA GLY A 399 -37.59 -4.24 -32.43
C GLY A 399 -36.97 -3.15 -31.55
N GLN A 400 -35.72 -3.30 -31.10
CA GLN A 400 -35.02 -2.34 -30.25
C GLN A 400 -34.63 -1.06 -31.02
N ILE A 401 -34.60 0.06 -30.30
CA ILE A 401 -34.07 1.34 -30.79
C ILE A 401 -32.68 1.56 -30.20
N VAL A 402 -31.71 1.85 -31.06
CA VAL A 402 -30.31 2.14 -30.70
C VAL A 402 -29.88 3.46 -31.35
N THR A 403 -28.89 4.14 -30.78
CA THR A 403 -28.38 5.41 -31.31
C THR A 403 -27.04 5.20 -32.02
N LEU A 404 -26.99 5.48 -33.31
CA LEU A 404 -25.73 5.67 -34.02
C LEU A 404 -25.14 7.02 -33.60
N MET A 405 -23.98 7.01 -32.95
CA MET A 405 -23.35 8.22 -32.40
C MET A 405 -23.14 9.29 -33.48
N ASN A 406 -23.54 10.53 -33.20
CA ASN A 406 -23.50 11.67 -34.12
C ASN A 406 -24.37 11.56 -35.39
N TRP A 407 -25.19 10.51 -35.55
CA TRP A 407 -26.22 10.43 -36.60
C TRP A 407 -27.63 10.54 -36.02
N GLY A 408 -28.04 9.61 -35.17
CA GLY A 408 -29.40 9.57 -34.62
C GLY A 408 -29.85 8.17 -34.24
N ASN A 409 -31.15 8.04 -33.97
CA ASN A 409 -31.76 6.76 -33.59
C ASN A 409 -32.08 5.92 -34.83
N ILE A 410 -31.85 4.61 -34.71
CA ILE A 410 -32.28 3.60 -35.66
C ILE A 410 -33.08 2.53 -34.90
N LYS A 411 -34.11 1.97 -35.55
CA LYS A 411 -34.84 0.81 -35.05
C LYS A 411 -34.37 -0.42 -35.82
N ILE A 412 -33.90 -1.44 -35.12
CA ILE A 412 -33.58 -2.74 -35.74
C ILE A 412 -34.89 -3.52 -35.90
N ASN A 413 -35.19 -3.90 -37.15
CA ASN A 413 -36.41 -4.60 -37.52
C ASN A 413 -36.19 -6.12 -37.66
N ARG A 414 -34.97 -6.56 -37.99
CA ARG A 414 -34.61 -7.98 -38.15
C ARG A 414 -33.12 -8.22 -37.86
N ILE A 415 -32.77 -9.36 -37.28
CA ILE A 415 -31.39 -9.80 -37.02
C ILE A 415 -31.21 -11.18 -37.65
N GLN A 416 -30.43 -11.28 -38.72
CA GLN A 416 -30.13 -12.55 -39.37
C GLN A 416 -28.87 -13.18 -38.76
N LYS A 417 -28.95 -14.48 -38.44
CA LYS A 417 -27.86 -15.27 -37.86
C LYS A 417 -27.46 -16.40 -38.80
N LYS A 418 -26.18 -16.78 -38.75
CA LYS A 418 -25.62 -17.96 -39.40
C LYS A 418 -25.97 -19.22 -38.63
N ASP A 419 -25.77 -20.38 -39.26
CA ASP A 419 -25.93 -21.70 -38.62
C ASP A 419 -25.01 -21.90 -37.39
N SER A 420 -23.90 -21.16 -37.31
CA SER A 420 -23.02 -21.13 -36.14
C SER A 420 -23.57 -20.33 -34.93
N GLY A 421 -24.74 -19.69 -35.06
CA GLY A 421 -25.34 -18.82 -34.05
C GLY A 421 -24.85 -17.36 -34.08
N ASP A 422 -23.80 -17.07 -34.83
CA ASP A 422 -23.27 -15.71 -35.02
C ASP A 422 -24.20 -14.83 -35.85
N ILE A 423 -24.26 -13.53 -35.53
CA ILE A 423 -25.01 -12.55 -36.33
C ILE A 423 -24.29 -12.31 -37.66
N GLU A 424 -25.02 -12.44 -38.76
CA GLU A 424 -24.52 -12.21 -40.12
C GLU A 424 -24.72 -10.75 -40.55
N PHE A 425 -25.95 -10.28 -40.48
CA PHE A 425 -26.33 -8.88 -40.72
C PHE A 425 -27.64 -8.55 -40.00
N MET A 426 -27.94 -7.26 -39.90
CA MET A 426 -29.21 -6.74 -39.40
C MET A 426 -29.92 -5.91 -40.46
N GLU A 427 -31.23 -5.80 -40.34
CA GLU A 427 -32.04 -4.83 -41.08
C GLU A 427 -32.65 -3.84 -40.10
N GLY A 428 -32.63 -2.55 -40.45
CA GLY A 428 -33.23 -1.49 -39.65
C GLY A 428 -33.75 -0.32 -40.47
N GLU A 429 -34.31 0.66 -39.78
CA GLU A 429 -34.80 1.92 -40.34
C GLU A 429 -34.39 3.06 -39.43
N THR A 430 -33.97 4.19 -40.00
CA THR A 430 -33.63 5.39 -39.24
C THR A 430 -34.90 6.06 -38.69
N GLN A 431 -34.82 6.56 -37.46
CA GLN A 431 -35.85 7.34 -36.78
C GLN A 431 -35.25 8.67 -36.33
N LEU A 432 -34.78 9.48 -37.28
CA LEU A 432 -34.01 10.69 -37.00
C LEU A 432 -34.83 11.76 -36.24
N ASP A 433 -36.16 11.77 -36.40
CA ASP A 433 -37.08 12.61 -35.62
C ASP A 433 -37.17 12.19 -34.14
N ASN A 434 -36.86 10.94 -33.82
CA ASN A 434 -36.86 10.44 -32.45
C ASN A 434 -35.57 10.88 -31.72
N LYS A 435 -35.66 12.00 -31.01
CA LYS A 435 -34.53 12.60 -30.26
C LYS A 435 -34.33 12.06 -28.83
N ASP A 436 -34.95 10.94 -28.46
CA ASP A 436 -34.61 10.27 -27.19
C ASP A 436 -33.29 9.50 -27.32
N PHE A 437 -32.20 10.17 -26.95
CA PHE A 437 -30.85 9.59 -26.90
C PHE A 437 -30.41 9.25 -25.46
N LYS A 438 -31.33 9.20 -24.49
CA LYS A 438 -31.02 8.92 -23.07
C LYS A 438 -31.30 7.47 -22.69
N SER A 439 -32.33 6.86 -23.28
CA SER A 439 -32.78 5.49 -23.00
C SER A 439 -32.13 4.41 -23.89
N THR A 440 -31.34 4.81 -24.87
CA THR A 440 -30.87 3.98 -25.99
C THR A 440 -29.41 3.53 -25.85
N LEU A 441 -29.09 2.34 -26.36
CA LEU A 441 -27.70 1.87 -26.51
C LEU A 441 -26.99 2.73 -27.57
N LYS A 442 -25.80 3.26 -27.25
CA LYS A 442 -25.04 4.16 -28.13
C LYS A 442 -23.89 3.43 -28.82
N LEU A 443 -23.92 3.45 -30.15
CA LEU A 443 -23.05 2.66 -31.01
C LEU A 443 -22.10 3.55 -31.81
N THR A 444 -20.85 3.10 -31.89
CA THR A 444 -19.85 3.56 -32.86
C THR A 444 -20.06 2.80 -34.17
N TRP A 445 -20.00 3.50 -35.30
CA TRP A 445 -20.39 2.98 -36.60
C TRP A 445 -19.57 3.60 -37.74
N LEU A 446 -19.51 2.92 -38.89
CA LEU A 446 -18.90 3.41 -40.12
C LEU A 446 -19.81 3.09 -41.31
N ALA A 447 -19.99 4.02 -42.25
CA ALA A 447 -20.72 3.72 -43.49
C ALA A 447 -19.88 2.85 -44.44
N GLU A 448 -20.55 1.95 -45.15
CA GLU A 448 -20.04 1.41 -46.42
C GLU A 448 -20.35 2.44 -47.51
N THR A 449 -19.32 3.02 -48.13
CA THR A 449 -19.45 4.05 -49.16
C THR A 449 -18.45 3.80 -50.29
N SER A 450 -18.88 4.08 -51.51
CA SER A 450 -18.03 4.04 -52.71
C SER A 450 -17.20 5.33 -52.90
N GLN A 451 -17.54 6.40 -52.19
CA GLN A 451 -16.91 7.73 -52.35
C GLN A 451 -15.56 7.86 -51.64
N ALA A 452 -15.33 7.12 -50.55
CA ALA A 452 -14.07 7.14 -49.81
C ALA A 452 -13.81 5.80 -49.09
N PRO A 453 -12.63 5.17 -49.28
CA PRO A 453 -12.31 3.91 -48.62
C PRO A 453 -12.06 4.10 -47.11
N LEU A 454 -12.52 3.15 -46.29
CA LEU A 454 -12.16 3.09 -44.88
C LEU A 454 -10.65 2.92 -44.72
N THR A 455 -10.05 3.62 -43.75
CA THR A 455 -8.60 3.61 -43.55
C THR A 455 -8.17 2.35 -42.76
N PRO A 456 -7.19 1.56 -43.24
CA PRO A 456 -6.56 0.51 -42.44
C PRO A 456 -5.73 1.12 -41.31
N VAL A 457 -6.00 0.70 -40.07
CA VAL A 457 -5.34 1.21 -38.87
C VAL A 457 -4.96 0.05 -37.95
N THR A 458 -3.80 0.13 -37.32
CA THR A 458 -3.30 -0.83 -36.35
C THR A 458 -3.09 -0.13 -35.01
N CYS A 459 -3.86 -0.52 -34.00
CA CYS A 459 -3.78 0.00 -32.65
C CYS A 459 -2.88 -0.89 -31.78
N ILE A 460 -1.79 -0.33 -31.25
CA ILE A 460 -0.89 -1.02 -30.31
C ILE A 460 -1.22 -0.58 -28.88
N HIS A 461 -1.53 -1.55 -28.03
CA HIS A 461 -1.76 -1.35 -26.60
C HIS A 461 -0.58 -1.89 -25.78
N TYR A 462 -0.10 -1.06 -24.85
CA TYR A 462 1.00 -1.40 -23.96
C TYR A 462 0.50 -1.64 -22.54
N ASP A 463 0.94 -2.75 -21.96
CA ASP A 463 0.80 -3.05 -20.54
C ASP A 463 2.06 -2.59 -19.77
N ASN A 464 2.06 -2.82 -18.46
CA ASN A 464 3.22 -2.68 -17.60
C ASN A 464 4.37 -3.60 -18.03
N ILE A 465 5.61 -3.09 -18.01
CA ILE A 465 6.80 -3.85 -18.44
C ILE A 465 7.27 -4.87 -17.39
N MET A 466 6.95 -4.65 -16.11
CA MET A 466 7.11 -5.62 -15.04
C MET A 466 5.76 -6.15 -14.56
N THR A 467 5.71 -7.39 -14.10
CA THR A 467 4.52 -7.99 -13.45
C THR A 467 4.40 -7.66 -11.97
N LYS A 468 5.53 -7.36 -11.29
CA LYS A 468 5.58 -6.98 -9.86
C LYS A 468 5.64 -5.46 -9.71
N ALA A 469 4.83 -4.90 -8.80
CA ALA A 469 4.72 -3.44 -8.60
C ALA A 469 6.03 -2.81 -8.07
N LYS A 470 6.73 -3.51 -7.19
CA LYS A 470 8.02 -3.14 -6.59
C LYS A 470 8.91 -4.37 -6.54
N LEU A 471 10.20 -4.20 -6.77
CA LEU A 471 11.21 -5.24 -6.54
C LEU A 471 11.77 -5.10 -5.12
N ASP A 472 11.91 -6.21 -4.41
CA ASP A 472 12.43 -6.28 -3.05
C ASP A 472 13.87 -6.80 -3.02
N GLU A 473 14.51 -6.77 -1.84
CA GLU A 473 15.89 -7.23 -1.68
C GLU A 473 15.98 -8.75 -1.87
N GLY A 474 16.77 -9.18 -2.86
CA GLY A 474 16.87 -10.57 -3.30
C GLY A 474 16.13 -10.90 -4.60
N ASP A 475 15.25 -10.02 -5.12
CA ASP A 475 14.55 -10.25 -6.38
C ASP A 475 15.49 -10.21 -7.61
N THR A 476 15.58 -11.34 -8.31
CA THR A 476 16.08 -11.42 -9.70
C THR A 476 15.04 -10.80 -10.63
N PHE A 477 15.28 -9.59 -11.12
CA PHE A 477 14.26 -8.79 -11.83
C PHE A 477 13.80 -9.42 -13.15
N GLU A 478 14.67 -10.20 -13.78
CA GLU A 478 14.44 -10.93 -15.02
C GLU A 478 13.24 -11.89 -14.91
N ASN A 479 12.95 -12.41 -13.71
CA ASN A 479 11.81 -13.30 -13.44
C ASN A 479 10.46 -12.56 -13.44
N PHE A 480 10.45 -11.23 -13.33
CA PHE A 480 9.26 -10.40 -13.21
C PHE A 480 8.99 -9.57 -14.47
N VAL A 481 9.62 -9.91 -15.60
CA VAL A 481 9.40 -9.26 -16.90
C VAL A 481 8.06 -9.66 -17.48
N ASN A 482 7.26 -8.68 -17.93
CA ASN A 482 6.04 -8.92 -18.67
C ASN A 482 6.32 -9.04 -20.18
N TYR A 483 6.52 -10.28 -20.64
CA TYR A 483 6.71 -10.57 -22.06
C TYR A 483 5.44 -10.33 -22.92
N ALA A 484 4.25 -10.27 -22.31
CA ALA A 484 2.97 -9.98 -22.98
C ALA A 484 2.60 -8.47 -22.96
N SER A 485 3.57 -7.60 -22.70
CA SER A 485 3.38 -6.15 -22.51
C SER A 485 3.05 -5.32 -23.77
N LYS A 486 2.95 -5.95 -24.95
CA LYS A 486 2.67 -5.29 -26.24
C LYS A 486 1.61 -6.12 -26.99
N ASN A 487 0.43 -5.54 -27.21
CA ASN A 487 -0.72 -6.18 -27.87
C ASN A 487 -1.11 -5.36 -29.10
N GLN A 488 -1.42 -6.02 -30.23
CA GLN A 488 -1.78 -5.38 -31.49
C GLN A 488 -3.21 -5.71 -31.89
N TYR A 489 -3.95 -4.71 -32.39
CA TYR A 489 -5.33 -4.84 -32.84
C TYR A 489 -5.51 -4.13 -34.18
N ASP A 490 -5.95 -4.87 -35.21
CA ASP A 490 -6.25 -4.27 -36.52
C ASP A 490 -7.69 -3.77 -36.56
N VAL A 491 -7.85 -2.48 -36.86
CA VAL A 491 -9.14 -1.78 -36.94
C VAL A 491 -9.31 -1.12 -38.31
N VAL A 492 -10.55 -0.88 -38.70
CA VAL A 492 -10.90 -0.01 -39.82
C VAL A 492 -11.35 1.34 -39.25
N GLY A 493 -10.72 2.41 -39.71
CA GLY A 493 -11.04 3.80 -39.34
C GLY A 493 -11.92 4.49 -40.37
N GLU A 494 -12.58 5.57 -39.96
CA GLU A 494 -13.23 6.49 -40.89
C GLU A 494 -12.20 7.11 -41.87
N PRO A 495 -12.58 7.45 -43.12
CA PRO A 495 -11.61 7.81 -44.18
C PRO A 495 -10.69 8.99 -43.86
N GLU A 496 -11.14 9.92 -43.00
CA GLU A 496 -10.36 11.08 -42.54
C GLU A 496 -9.11 10.69 -41.73
N MET A 497 -9.03 9.46 -41.20
CA MET A 497 -7.83 8.95 -40.53
C MET A 497 -6.64 8.80 -41.49
N ALA A 498 -6.88 8.69 -42.80
CA ALA A 498 -5.82 8.66 -43.82
C ALA A 498 -5.00 9.97 -43.89
N GLN A 499 -5.51 11.08 -43.35
CA GLN A 499 -4.83 12.39 -43.35
C GLN A 499 -3.95 12.62 -42.10
N MET A 500 -3.94 11.68 -41.15
CA MET A 500 -3.21 11.82 -39.88
C MET A 500 -1.69 11.82 -40.09
N LYS A 501 -0.99 12.64 -39.30
CA LYS A 501 0.47 12.81 -39.32
C LYS A 501 1.11 12.19 -38.09
N LYS A 502 2.38 11.80 -38.21
CA LYS A 502 3.17 11.34 -37.06
C LYS A 502 3.18 12.40 -35.95
N GLY A 503 2.83 12.00 -34.73
CA GLY A 503 2.69 12.86 -33.56
C GLY A 503 1.25 13.33 -33.28
N ASP A 504 0.31 13.19 -34.22
CA ASP A 504 -1.09 13.58 -34.00
C ASP A 504 -1.69 12.75 -32.85
N THR A 505 -2.19 13.44 -31.83
CA THR A 505 -2.87 12.83 -30.68
C THR A 505 -4.38 12.91 -30.88
N ILE A 506 -5.06 11.77 -30.82
CA ILE A 506 -6.48 11.63 -31.14
C ILE A 506 -7.26 10.88 -30.05
N GLN A 507 -8.58 10.95 -30.11
CA GLN A 507 -9.47 10.09 -29.36
C GLN A 507 -10.28 9.20 -30.32
N ILE A 508 -10.16 7.88 -30.18
CA ILE A 508 -11.11 6.96 -30.82
C ILE A 508 -12.29 6.78 -29.87
N LEU A 509 -13.49 7.14 -30.34
CA LEU A 509 -14.71 7.09 -29.54
C LEU A 509 -14.91 5.68 -28.94
N ARG A 510 -15.23 5.64 -27.64
CA ARG A 510 -15.36 4.42 -26.80
C ARG A 510 -14.13 3.52 -26.67
N LYS A 511 -13.02 3.76 -27.38
CA LYS A 511 -11.77 2.96 -27.27
C LYS A 511 -10.65 3.64 -26.48
N GLY A 512 -10.50 4.96 -26.54
CA GLY A 512 -9.52 5.71 -25.74
C GLY A 512 -8.75 6.77 -26.52
N TYR A 513 -7.60 7.20 -25.97
CA TYR A 513 -6.70 8.15 -26.62
C TYR A 513 -5.52 7.43 -27.28
N TYR A 514 -5.04 7.95 -28.39
CA TYR A 514 -3.96 7.37 -29.18
C TYR A 514 -3.05 8.46 -29.75
N ILE A 515 -1.78 8.13 -29.98
CA ILE A 515 -0.84 8.95 -30.75
C ILE A 515 -0.43 8.23 -32.03
N CYS A 516 -0.36 8.94 -33.15
CA CYS A 516 0.10 8.39 -34.42
C CYS A 516 1.61 8.23 -34.45
N ASP A 517 2.12 7.00 -34.44
CA ASP A 517 3.56 6.71 -34.57
C ASP A 517 3.97 6.49 -36.03
N VAL A 518 3.08 5.96 -36.86
CA VAL A 518 3.28 5.85 -38.32
C VAL A 518 1.99 6.28 -39.03
N PRO A 519 2.02 7.27 -39.93
CA PRO A 519 0.85 7.68 -40.70
C PRO A 519 0.44 6.60 -41.71
N TYR A 520 -0.78 6.70 -42.26
CA TYR A 520 -1.19 5.85 -43.36
C TYR A 520 -0.41 6.17 -44.64
N ASP A 521 0.05 5.16 -45.37
CA ASP A 521 0.62 5.32 -46.71
C ASP A 521 -0.15 4.50 -47.74
N ALA A 522 -0.82 5.22 -48.66
CA ALA A 522 -1.59 4.63 -49.74
C ALA A 522 -0.72 3.95 -50.83
N ALA A 523 0.53 4.39 -51.00
CA ALA A 523 1.43 3.85 -52.03
C ALA A 523 1.98 2.48 -51.65
N THR A 524 2.44 2.32 -50.40
CA THR A 524 2.89 1.02 -49.85
C THR A 524 1.76 0.17 -49.27
N LYS A 525 0.55 0.74 -49.13
CA LYS A 525 -0.60 0.17 -48.40
C LYS A 525 -0.31 -0.09 -46.90
N GLN A 526 0.65 0.62 -46.33
CA GLN A 526 0.98 0.50 -44.91
C GLN A 526 -0.16 1.09 -44.05
N PRO A 527 -0.72 0.31 -43.10
CA PRO A 527 -1.75 0.82 -42.20
C PRO A 527 -1.18 1.91 -41.26
N CYS A 528 -2.03 2.85 -40.85
CA CYS A 528 -1.64 3.82 -39.82
C CYS A 528 -1.41 3.10 -38.48
N CYS A 529 -0.27 3.34 -37.84
CA CYS A 529 0.06 2.78 -36.53
C CYS A 529 -0.24 3.78 -35.41
N LEU A 530 -1.13 3.39 -34.49
CA LEU A 530 -1.60 4.19 -33.37
C LEU A 530 -1.20 3.54 -32.04
N LEU A 531 -0.48 4.28 -31.19
CA LEU A 531 -0.07 3.81 -29.86
C LEU A 531 -1.07 4.29 -28.80
N SER A 532 -1.54 3.39 -27.94
CA SER A 532 -2.51 3.73 -26.89
C SER A 532 -1.90 4.65 -25.82
N ILE A 533 -2.51 5.81 -25.59
CA ILE A 533 -2.17 6.70 -24.49
C ILE A 533 -3.08 6.34 -23.29
N PRO A 534 -2.53 5.91 -22.14
CA PRO A 534 -3.35 5.64 -20.95
C PRO A 534 -4.02 6.93 -20.44
N ASP A 535 -5.18 6.78 -19.82
CA ASP A 535 -6.03 7.89 -19.38
C ASP A 535 -6.15 8.01 -17.84
N GLY A 536 -5.43 7.15 -17.11
CA GLY A 536 -5.34 7.14 -15.65
C GLY A 536 -6.58 6.60 -14.91
N ALA A 537 -7.39 5.77 -15.57
CA ALA A 537 -8.49 5.05 -14.94
C ALA A 537 -8.30 3.53 -15.01
N THR A 538 -8.43 2.85 -13.85
CA THR A 538 -8.38 1.39 -13.67
C THR A 538 -9.56 0.62 -14.29
N LYS A 539 -10.18 1.15 -15.35
CA LYS A 539 -11.25 0.44 -16.06
C LYS A 539 -10.66 -0.66 -16.94
N GLU A 540 -11.31 -1.82 -16.96
CA GLU A 540 -10.97 -2.90 -17.89
C GLU A 540 -10.89 -2.38 -19.33
N LYS A 541 -10.04 -3.02 -20.16
CA LYS A 541 -9.96 -2.73 -21.60
C LYS A 541 -11.38 -2.62 -22.20
N PRO A 542 -11.65 -1.62 -23.07
CA PRO A 542 -12.94 -1.44 -23.72
C PRO A 542 -13.45 -2.78 -24.26
N THR A 543 -14.73 -3.10 -24.01
CA THR A 543 -15.24 -4.48 -24.16
C THR A 543 -14.87 -5.11 -25.50
N SER A 544 -14.97 -4.35 -26.60
CA SER A 544 -14.63 -4.85 -27.93
C SER A 544 -13.14 -5.17 -28.15
N LEU A 545 -12.20 -4.52 -27.45
CA LEU A 545 -10.76 -4.83 -27.55
C LEU A 545 -10.34 -6.10 -26.77
N ARG A 546 -11.31 -6.94 -26.37
CA ARG A 546 -11.06 -8.27 -25.80
C ARG A 546 -10.89 -9.27 -26.95
N SER A 547 -9.76 -9.97 -26.97
CA SER A 547 -9.46 -10.96 -28.01
C SER A 547 -10.38 -12.17 -27.90
N THR A 548 -11.38 -12.25 -28.78
CA THR A 548 -12.22 -13.44 -28.99
C THR A 548 -11.49 -14.49 -29.83
N ASP A 549 -10.30 -14.91 -29.40
CA ASP A 549 -9.54 -16.02 -29.97
C ASP A 549 -8.65 -16.65 -28.89
N THR A 550 -9.30 -17.35 -27.95
CA THR A 550 -8.63 -18.39 -27.15
C THR A 550 -9.65 -19.47 -26.78
N PRO A 551 -9.76 -20.56 -27.55
CA PRO A 551 -10.35 -21.78 -27.03
C PRO A 551 -9.55 -22.20 -25.79
N ALA A 552 -10.23 -22.50 -24.69
CA ALA A 552 -9.60 -23.02 -23.47
C ALA A 552 -9.24 -24.52 -23.64
N THR A 553 -8.47 -24.86 -24.67
CA THR A 553 -7.81 -26.15 -24.79
C THR A 553 -6.55 -26.13 -23.93
N LYS A 554 -6.49 -27.03 -22.94
CA LYS A 554 -5.22 -27.44 -22.31
C LYS A 554 -4.37 -28.19 -23.34
N ALA A 555 -3.74 -27.47 -24.26
CA ALA A 555 -2.73 -27.99 -25.14
C ALA A 555 -1.38 -27.96 -24.42
N SER A 556 -0.86 -29.14 -24.11
CA SER A 556 0.53 -29.34 -23.69
C SER A 556 1.49 -28.62 -24.64
N ALA A 557 2.44 -27.87 -24.11
CA ALA A 557 3.54 -27.31 -24.90
C ALA A 557 4.32 -28.44 -25.57
N VAL A 558 4.13 -28.59 -26.89
CA VAL A 558 4.89 -29.54 -27.70
C VAL A 558 6.33 -29.03 -27.80
N LYS A 559 7.28 -29.88 -27.40
CA LYS A 559 8.71 -29.66 -27.58
C LYS A 559 9.05 -29.54 -29.07
N SER A 560 9.70 -28.46 -29.46
CA SER A 560 10.60 -28.39 -30.60
C SER A 560 11.78 -27.47 -30.25
N ALA A 561 13.01 -27.73 -30.64
CA ALA A 561 13.60 -29.00 -31.03
C ALA A 561 14.95 -29.12 -30.31
N ALA A 562 15.08 -30.09 -29.40
CA ALA A 562 16.37 -30.39 -28.79
C ALA A 562 17.18 -31.23 -29.77
N THR A 563 18.33 -30.71 -30.19
CA THR A 563 19.35 -31.46 -30.94
C THR A 563 19.69 -32.74 -30.19
N ALA A 564 19.74 -33.87 -30.89
CA ALA A 564 20.04 -35.16 -30.27
C ALA A 564 21.47 -35.17 -29.70
N VAL A 565 21.60 -35.07 -28.38
CA VAL A 565 22.85 -35.39 -27.67
C VAL A 565 22.86 -36.88 -27.42
N VAL A 566 23.84 -37.56 -28.02
CA VAL A 566 24.07 -39.00 -27.89
C VAL A 566 24.39 -39.32 -26.43
N SER A 567 23.66 -40.23 -25.81
CA SER A 567 23.99 -40.77 -24.49
C SER A 567 25.26 -41.61 -24.58
N SER A 568 26.40 -41.05 -24.15
CA SER A 568 27.65 -41.80 -24.01
C SER A 568 27.76 -42.42 -22.61
N PRO A 569 28.31 -43.64 -22.45
CA PRO A 569 28.55 -44.25 -21.14
C PRO A 569 29.43 -43.40 -20.20
N GLU A 570 30.27 -42.53 -20.76
CA GLU A 570 31.08 -41.56 -20.00
C GLU A 570 30.24 -40.53 -19.23
N LEU A 571 29.10 -40.09 -19.79
CA LEU A 571 28.29 -39.04 -19.17
C LEU A 571 27.53 -39.56 -17.94
N ASP A 572 27.06 -40.81 -17.99
CA ASP A 572 26.40 -41.46 -16.86
C ASP A 572 27.41 -41.72 -15.71
N LEU A 573 28.61 -42.22 -16.04
CA LEU A 573 29.71 -42.41 -15.07
C LEU A 573 30.16 -41.09 -14.42
N LEU A 574 30.21 -39.98 -15.18
CA LEU A 574 30.53 -38.66 -14.66
C LEU A 574 29.41 -38.13 -13.74
N THR A 575 28.16 -38.35 -14.11
CA THR A 575 26.97 -38.00 -13.30
C THR A 575 27.00 -38.73 -11.95
N GLU A 576 27.30 -40.03 -11.96
CA GLU A 576 27.39 -40.84 -10.75
C GLU A 576 28.55 -40.42 -9.83
N ARG A 577 29.70 -40.06 -10.41
CA ARG A 577 30.85 -39.48 -9.68
C ARG A 577 30.50 -38.15 -8.99
N ILE A 578 29.75 -37.27 -9.64
CA ILE A 578 29.31 -35.99 -9.06
C ILE A 578 28.38 -36.21 -7.86
N VAL A 579 27.48 -37.22 -7.94
CA VAL A 579 26.60 -37.58 -6.82
C VAL A 579 27.44 -38.08 -5.64
N LYS A 580 28.29 -39.09 -5.85
CA LYS A 580 29.12 -39.71 -4.79
C LYS A 580 30.04 -38.69 -4.11
N GLN A 581 30.74 -37.86 -4.88
CA GLN A 581 31.57 -36.79 -4.30
C GLN A 581 30.73 -35.74 -3.56
N GLY A 582 29.50 -35.49 -4.02
CA GLY A 582 28.53 -34.61 -3.37
C GLY A 582 28.03 -35.13 -2.02
N GLU A 583 28.05 -36.44 -1.79
CA GLU A 583 27.71 -37.09 -0.51
C GLU A 583 28.89 -37.06 0.45
N ILE A 584 30.11 -37.39 -0.02
CA ILE A 584 31.36 -37.30 0.77
C ILE A 584 31.54 -35.88 1.33
N VAL A 585 31.33 -34.84 0.52
CA VAL A 585 31.40 -33.44 0.95
C VAL A 585 30.35 -33.09 2.02
N ARG A 586 29.18 -33.74 2.04
CA ARG A 586 28.18 -33.53 3.10
C ARG A 586 28.60 -34.21 4.40
N GLU A 587 29.05 -35.46 4.32
CA GLU A 587 29.52 -36.23 5.47
C GLU A 587 30.74 -35.58 6.15
N PHE A 588 31.70 -35.10 5.36
CA PHE A 588 32.86 -34.36 5.86
C PHE A 588 32.49 -33.00 6.47
N LYS A 589 31.35 -32.40 6.11
CA LYS A 589 30.86 -31.15 6.70
C LYS A 589 29.98 -31.35 7.94
N THR A 590 29.37 -32.52 8.13
CA THR A 590 28.58 -32.84 9.33
C THR A 590 29.41 -33.46 10.45
N ASN A 591 30.52 -34.16 10.14
CA ASN A 591 31.43 -34.66 11.16
C ASN A 591 32.40 -33.57 11.66
N LYS A 592 32.19 -33.10 12.90
CA LYS A 592 33.03 -32.08 13.56
C LYS A 592 34.51 -32.48 13.76
N SER A 593 34.85 -33.75 13.51
CA SER A 593 36.22 -34.28 13.66
C SER A 593 37.07 -34.11 12.39
N THR A 594 36.47 -33.78 11.25
CA THR A 594 37.15 -33.72 9.96
C THR A 594 37.91 -32.40 9.79
N LEU A 595 39.21 -32.49 9.51
CA LEU A 595 40.06 -31.30 9.36
C LEU A 595 39.70 -30.49 8.11
N LYS A 596 39.60 -29.17 8.27
CA LYS A 596 39.17 -28.23 7.22
C LYS A 596 39.86 -28.40 5.85
N PRO A 597 41.19 -28.64 5.73
CA PRO A 597 41.83 -28.85 4.44
C PRO A 597 41.23 -30.02 3.64
N VAL A 598 40.84 -31.10 4.32
CA VAL A 598 40.24 -32.30 3.70
C VAL A 598 38.82 -32.01 3.18
N VAL A 599 38.09 -31.13 3.88
CA VAL A 599 36.77 -30.65 3.43
C VAL A 599 36.90 -29.79 2.18
N ASP A 600 37.89 -28.88 2.18
CA ASP A 600 38.12 -27.95 1.08
C ASP A 600 38.66 -28.67 -0.19
N GLU A 601 39.50 -29.69 -0.03
CA GLU A 601 39.97 -30.58 -1.10
C GLU A 601 38.81 -31.38 -1.75
N ALA A 602 37.97 -32.04 -0.93
CA ALA A 602 36.81 -32.78 -1.44
C ALA A 602 35.78 -31.88 -2.15
N VAL A 603 35.63 -30.62 -1.70
CA VAL A 603 34.82 -29.59 -2.38
C VAL A 603 35.44 -29.19 -3.71
N GLY A 604 36.77 -29.07 -3.79
CA GLY A 604 37.51 -28.79 -5.02
C GLY A 604 37.27 -29.85 -6.10
N GLU A 605 37.38 -31.14 -5.74
CA GLU A 605 37.07 -32.25 -6.65
C GLU A 605 35.61 -32.22 -7.14
N LEU A 606 34.65 -31.94 -6.25
CA LEU A 606 33.24 -31.83 -6.61
C LEU A 606 32.97 -30.70 -7.62
N LEU A 607 33.69 -29.58 -7.51
CA LEU A 607 33.60 -28.46 -8.45
C LEU A 607 34.23 -28.83 -9.80
N ALA A 608 35.40 -29.47 -9.80
CA ALA A 608 36.07 -29.92 -11.03
C ALA A 608 35.20 -30.93 -11.82
N LEU A 609 34.57 -31.90 -11.15
CA LEU A 609 33.67 -32.86 -11.79
C LEU A 609 32.42 -32.17 -12.40
N LYS A 610 31.85 -31.17 -11.71
CA LYS A 610 30.73 -30.37 -12.25
C LYS A 610 31.14 -29.49 -13.42
N GLU A 611 32.37 -28.97 -13.43
CA GLU A 611 32.91 -28.23 -14.57
C GLU A 611 33.12 -29.13 -15.79
N GLN A 612 33.60 -30.38 -15.58
CA GLN A 612 33.67 -31.38 -16.65
C GLN A 612 32.27 -31.71 -17.21
N TYR A 613 31.25 -31.86 -16.36
CA TYR A 613 29.87 -32.06 -16.80
C TYR A 613 29.36 -30.87 -17.63
N LYS A 614 29.66 -29.64 -17.19
CA LYS A 614 29.32 -28.42 -17.94
C LYS A 614 30.04 -28.34 -19.28
N LYS A 615 31.32 -28.75 -19.37
CA LYS A 615 32.08 -28.78 -20.63
C LYS A 615 31.55 -29.83 -21.61
N LEU A 616 31.08 -30.98 -21.12
CA LEU A 616 30.53 -32.06 -21.95
C LEU A 616 29.07 -31.84 -22.38
N THR A 617 28.25 -31.17 -21.56
CA THR A 617 26.81 -30.99 -21.82
C THR A 617 26.40 -29.57 -22.22
N GLY A 618 27.27 -28.57 -22.00
CA GLY A 618 26.95 -27.15 -22.12
C GLY A 618 26.08 -26.59 -21.00
N ILE A 619 25.71 -27.39 -19.99
CA ILE A 619 24.70 -27.04 -18.97
C ILE A 619 25.27 -27.27 -17.56
N ASP A 620 24.96 -26.37 -16.62
CA ASP A 620 25.32 -26.54 -15.20
C ASP A 620 24.59 -27.73 -14.56
N TYR A 621 25.34 -28.60 -13.89
CA TYR A 621 24.81 -29.76 -13.17
C TYR A 621 23.83 -29.35 -12.07
N LYS A 622 22.58 -29.85 -12.15
CA LYS A 622 21.53 -29.66 -11.13
C LYS A 622 21.17 -31.02 -10.49
N PRO A 623 21.28 -31.17 -9.16
CA PRO A 623 20.92 -32.42 -8.50
C PRO A 623 19.39 -32.61 -8.48
N THR A 624 18.92 -33.65 -9.16
CA THR A 624 17.53 -34.14 -9.04
C THR A 624 17.43 -35.17 -7.92
N ASN A 625 16.38 -35.09 -7.10
CA ASN A 625 16.12 -36.10 -6.07
C ASN A 625 15.73 -37.43 -6.72
N ALA A 626 16.62 -38.41 -6.69
CA ALA A 626 16.31 -39.80 -6.96
C ALA A 626 16.30 -40.58 -5.64
N SER A 627 15.14 -41.09 -5.23
CA SER A 627 15.04 -42.11 -4.19
C SER A 627 15.03 -43.49 -4.85
N ALA A 628 15.66 -44.47 -4.21
CA ALA A 628 16.09 -45.71 -4.86
C ALA A 628 14.95 -46.67 -5.23
N THR A 629 15.15 -47.39 -6.34
CA THR A 629 14.50 -48.67 -6.62
C THR A 629 15.48 -49.81 -6.39
N VAL A 630 15.13 -50.73 -5.49
CA VAL A 630 15.71 -52.09 -5.46
C VAL A 630 14.58 -53.08 -5.72
N GLN A 631 14.84 -54.03 -6.62
CA GLN A 631 13.84 -54.94 -7.17
C GLN A 631 13.51 -56.10 -6.22
N LYS A 632 12.28 -56.64 -6.32
CA LYS A 632 12.08 -58.09 -6.30
C LYS A 632 10.82 -58.58 -7.02
N GLU A 633 11.08 -59.28 -8.12
CA GLU A 633 10.40 -60.46 -8.66
C GLU A 633 8.94 -60.43 -9.18
N ASN A 634 8.79 -61.03 -10.36
CA ASN A 634 7.53 -61.30 -11.05
C ASN A 634 6.67 -62.35 -10.34
N LYS A 635 5.35 -62.13 -10.32
CA LYS A 635 4.36 -63.17 -10.63
C LYS A 635 3.04 -62.59 -11.12
N LYS A 636 2.61 -63.02 -12.31
CA LYS A 636 1.25 -62.85 -12.84
C LYS A 636 0.44 -64.08 -12.43
N PRO A 637 -0.78 -63.93 -11.91
CA PRO A 637 -1.98 -64.25 -12.68
C PRO A 637 -3.06 -63.16 -12.51
N ALA A 638 -3.70 -62.70 -13.59
CA ALA A 638 -4.96 -63.22 -14.17
C ALA A 638 -6.23 -62.63 -13.50
N ALA A 639 -7.20 -62.30 -14.36
CA ALA A 639 -8.31 -61.38 -14.13
C ALA A 639 -9.34 -61.76 -13.05
N ALA A 640 -9.90 -60.74 -12.36
CA ALA A 640 -11.28 -60.73 -11.86
C ALA A 640 -11.80 -59.28 -11.64
N SER A 641 -12.94 -58.97 -12.26
CA SER A 641 -14.00 -58.00 -11.90
C SER A 641 -13.71 -56.74 -11.04
N ALA A 642 -14.05 -55.58 -11.62
CA ALA A 642 -14.72 -54.46 -10.94
C ALA A 642 -16.20 -54.41 -11.45
N PRO A 643 -17.12 -53.52 -10.98
CA PRO A 643 -17.02 -52.51 -9.92
C PRO A 643 -18.21 -52.52 -8.93
N THR A 644 -18.23 -51.58 -7.97
CA THR A 644 -19.49 -51.15 -7.32
C THR A 644 -19.58 -49.65 -7.03
N ALA A 645 -18.46 -48.95 -6.80
CA ALA A 645 -18.46 -47.55 -6.36
C ALA A 645 -18.71 -46.48 -7.45
N SER A 646 -18.50 -46.75 -8.74
CA SER A 646 -18.62 -45.71 -9.79
C SER A 646 -20.07 -45.42 -10.21
N ASN A 647 -20.94 -46.44 -10.23
CA ASN A 647 -22.32 -46.31 -10.71
C ASN A 647 -23.25 -45.52 -9.77
N GLU A 648 -22.96 -45.47 -8.46
CA GLU A 648 -23.78 -44.73 -7.50
C GLU A 648 -23.44 -43.23 -7.50
N ALA A 649 -22.16 -42.88 -7.69
CA ALA A 649 -21.71 -41.50 -7.82
C ALA A 649 -22.34 -40.82 -9.05
N GLU A 650 -22.31 -41.47 -10.22
CA GLU A 650 -22.90 -40.92 -11.45
C GLU A 650 -24.43 -40.71 -11.32
N LYS A 651 -25.14 -41.68 -10.72
CA LYS A 651 -26.59 -41.53 -10.43
C LYS A 651 -26.89 -40.39 -9.45
N LEU A 652 -26.08 -40.22 -8.40
CA LEU A 652 -26.23 -39.10 -7.47
C LEU A 652 -25.97 -37.76 -8.14
N ALA A 653 -24.97 -37.65 -9.03
CA ALA A 653 -24.71 -36.44 -9.79
C ALA A 653 -25.88 -36.05 -10.72
N GLU A 654 -26.50 -37.04 -11.38
CA GLU A 654 -27.65 -36.84 -12.24
C GLU A 654 -28.90 -36.41 -11.42
N GLN A 655 -29.16 -37.05 -10.28
CA GLN A 655 -30.24 -36.67 -9.35
C GLN A 655 -30.06 -35.26 -8.76
N ILE A 656 -28.83 -34.86 -8.40
CA ILE A 656 -28.50 -33.49 -7.96
C ILE A 656 -28.81 -32.48 -9.06
N THR A 657 -28.54 -32.83 -10.31
CA THR A 657 -28.79 -31.96 -11.47
C THR A 657 -30.29 -31.79 -11.70
N GLN A 658 -31.04 -32.89 -11.79
CA GLN A 658 -32.50 -32.87 -11.98
C GLN A 658 -33.23 -32.15 -10.83
N GLN A 659 -32.86 -32.40 -9.58
CA GLN A 659 -33.45 -31.70 -8.43
C GLN A 659 -33.06 -30.21 -8.41
N GLY A 660 -31.86 -29.87 -8.90
CA GLY A 660 -31.41 -28.48 -9.08
C GLY A 660 -32.25 -27.71 -10.10
N GLU A 661 -32.62 -28.35 -11.21
CA GLU A 661 -33.54 -27.78 -12.21
C GLU A 661 -34.96 -27.65 -11.67
N LYS A 662 -35.48 -28.68 -10.98
CA LYS A 662 -36.78 -28.63 -10.30
C LYS A 662 -36.88 -27.48 -9.30
N VAL A 663 -35.82 -27.20 -8.53
CA VAL A 663 -35.74 -26.03 -7.64
C VAL A 663 -35.71 -24.71 -8.40
N ARG A 664 -35.13 -24.64 -9.61
CA ARG A 664 -35.17 -23.45 -10.46
C ARG A 664 -36.57 -23.22 -11.03
N GLU A 665 -37.27 -24.28 -11.44
CA GLU A 665 -38.62 -24.22 -12.01
C GLU A 665 -39.70 -23.87 -10.97
N LEU A 666 -39.64 -24.48 -9.78
CA LEU A 666 -40.51 -24.13 -8.64
C LEU A 666 -40.29 -22.69 -8.14
N LYS A 667 -39.13 -22.08 -8.41
CA LYS A 667 -38.84 -20.67 -8.08
C LYS A 667 -39.23 -19.68 -9.16
N THR A 668 -39.49 -20.11 -10.39
CA THR A 668 -39.93 -19.24 -11.50
C THR A 668 -41.44 -19.26 -11.73
N ASN A 669 -42.13 -20.32 -11.29
CA ASN A 669 -43.59 -20.39 -11.34
C ASN A 669 -44.25 -19.55 -10.22
N LYS A 670 -45.23 -18.71 -10.57
CA LYS A 670 -45.87 -17.76 -9.64
C LYS A 670 -46.98 -18.35 -8.76
N SER A 671 -47.34 -19.61 -8.97
CA SER A 671 -48.41 -20.31 -8.23
C SER A 671 -47.92 -21.39 -7.25
N THR A 672 -46.61 -21.55 -7.08
CA THR A 672 -46.00 -22.56 -6.19
C THR A 672 -45.88 -22.05 -4.75
N SER A 673 -46.11 -22.90 -3.76
CA SER A 673 -46.07 -22.50 -2.34
C SER A 673 -44.64 -22.34 -1.81
N LYS A 674 -44.48 -21.53 -0.75
CA LYS A 674 -43.17 -21.29 -0.14
C LYS A 674 -42.64 -22.52 0.62
N GLU A 675 -43.53 -23.38 1.10
CA GLU A 675 -43.17 -24.68 1.70
C GLU A 675 -42.62 -25.65 0.64
N GLU A 676 -43.25 -25.75 -0.53
CA GLU A 676 -42.82 -26.65 -1.62
C GLU A 676 -41.42 -26.29 -2.14
N VAL A 677 -41.13 -24.99 -2.29
CA VAL A 677 -39.80 -24.50 -2.69
C VAL A 677 -38.75 -24.83 -1.64
N THR A 678 -39.08 -24.71 -0.35
CA THR A 678 -38.15 -25.04 0.75
C THR A 678 -37.85 -26.53 0.79
N ALA A 679 -38.89 -27.38 0.75
CA ALA A 679 -38.73 -28.83 0.75
C ALA A 679 -37.89 -29.34 -0.43
N ALA A 680 -38.06 -28.76 -1.63
CA ALA A 680 -37.27 -29.12 -2.79
C ALA A 680 -35.78 -28.72 -2.66
N VAL A 681 -35.49 -27.60 -1.99
CA VAL A 681 -34.11 -27.14 -1.68
C VAL A 681 -33.44 -28.04 -0.64
N ASP A 682 -34.15 -28.43 0.42
CA ASP A 682 -33.60 -29.31 1.45
C ASP A 682 -33.24 -30.70 0.90
N GLN A 683 -34.07 -31.22 -0.02
CA GLN A 683 -33.77 -32.47 -0.73
C GLN A 683 -32.53 -32.34 -1.64
N LEU A 684 -32.34 -31.19 -2.30
CA LEU A 684 -31.14 -30.93 -3.11
C LEU A 684 -29.87 -30.88 -2.26
N LEU A 685 -29.94 -30.29 -1.05
CA LEU A 685 -28.81 -30.24 -0.12
C LEU A 685 -28.42 -31.64 0.37
N LYS A 686 -29.39 -32.48 0.76
CA LYS A 686 -29.14 -33.87 1.17
C LYS A 686 -28.48 -34.71 0.07
N LEU A 687 -28.94 -34.59 -1.18
CA LEU A 687 -28.33 -35.32 -2.30
C LEU A 687 -26.87 -34.90 -2.52
N LYS A 688 -26.56 -33.60 -2.42
CA LYS A 688 -25.17 -33.10 -2.51
C LYS A 688 -24.28 -33.60 -1.38
N GLU A 689 -24.80 -33.64 -0.16
CA GLU A 689 -24.09 -34.18 1.01
C GLU A 689 -23.79 -35.68 0.85
N GLN A 690 -24.74 -36.46 0.31
CA GLN A 690 -24.52 -37.87 -0.02
C GLN A 690 -23.44 -38.05 -1.10
N TYR A 691 -23.48 -37.27 -2.18
CA TYR A 691 -22.44 -37.31 -3.22
C TYR A 691 -21.05 -36.94 -2.67
N LYS A 692 -20.98 -35.89 -1.84
CA LYS A 692 -19.72 -35.47 -1.18
C LYS A 692 -19.18 -36.57 -0.26
N THR A 693 -20.05 -37.23 0.49
CA THR A 693 -19.69 -38.33 1.39
C THR A 693 -19.16 -39.55 0.62
N LEU A 694 -19.76 -39.85 -0.55
CA LEU A 694 -19.38 -40.99 -1.39
C LEU A 694 -18.11 -40.75 -2.20
N THR A 695 -17.87 -39.52 -2.68
CA THR A 695 -16.78 -39.20 -3.63
C THR A 695 -15.65 -38.36 -3.05
N GLY A 696 -15.82 -37.83 -1.83
CA GLY A 696 -14.86 -36.92 -1.19
C GLY A 696 -14.79 -35.51 -1.80
N THR A 697 -15.64 -35.18 -2.79
CA THR A 697 -15.58 -33.90 -3.52
C THR A 697 -16.97 -33.27 -3.71
N ASP A 698 -17.03 -31.93 -3.74
CA ASP A 698 -18.27 -31.20 -4.03
C ASP A 698 -18.49 -31.05 -5.54
N ILE A 699 -19.73 -31.25 -6.00
CA ILE A 699 -20.12 -30.90 -7.38
C ILE A 699 -20.15 -29.38 -7.54
N ALA A 700 -19.28 -28.88 -8.43
CA ALA A 700 -19.22 -27.47 -8.81
C ALA A 700 -20.52 -27.03 -9.51
N PRO A 701 -21.13 -25.88 -9.14
CA PRO A 701 -22.40 -25.44 -9.72
C PRO A 701 -22.23 -24.80 -11.11
N SER A 702 -23.00 -25.25 -12.09
CA SER A 702 -23.15 -24.57 -13.39
C SER A 702 -23.97 -23.29 -13.26
N GLY A 703 -23.42 -22.19 -13.79
CA GLY A 703 -23.82 -20.81 -13.45
C GLY A 703 -25.14 -20.30 -14.05
N GLY A 704 -25.45 -19.05 -13.71
CA GLY A 704 -26.57 -18.28 -14.28
C GLY A 704 -27.27 -17.37 -13.27
N ALA A 705 -26.98 -16.06 -13.31
CA ALA A 705 -27.70 -15.04 -12.55
C ALA A 705 -28.83 -14.41 -13.40
N PRO A 706 -30.05 -14.18 -12.87
CA PRO A 706 -31.16 -13.64 -13.65
C PRO A 706 -31.22 -12.12 -13.67
N ALA A 707 -31.48 -11.55 -14.84
CA ALA A 707 -31.76 -10.12 -15.04
C ALA A 707 -33.25 -9.75 -14.79
N ARG A 708 -33.51 -8.49 -14.44
CA ARG A 708 -34.86 -7.91 -14.33
C ARG A 708 -35.52 -7.75 -15.72
N LYS A 709 -36.85 -7.86 -15.78
CA LYS A 709 -37.67 -7.51 -16.96
C LYS A 709 -38.42 -6.18 -16.78
N GLU A 710 -38.49 -5.41 -17.85
CA GLU A 710 -39.32 -4.21 -18.04
C GLU A 710 -40.72 -4.54 -18.63
N LYS A 711 -41.58 -3.51 -18.75
CA LYS A 711 -42.54 -3.23 -19.86
C LYS A 711 -43.04 -1.78 -19.71
N GLU A 712 -42.84 -0.86 -20.68
CA GLU A 712 -43.62 -0.58 -21.91
C GLU A 712 -45.06 -0.04 -21.68
N LYS A 713 -45.69 0.91 -22.41
CA LYS A 713 -45.35 1.98 -23.40
C LYS A 713 -46.70 2.65 -23.86
N LYS A 714 -46.77 4.00 -23.91
CA LYS A 714 -47.44 4.89 -24.93
C LYS A 714 -48.99 4.93 -25.09
N PRO A 715 -49.59 5.89 -25.87
CA PRO A 715 -49.43 7.37 -26.03
C PRO A 715 -50.83 8.10 -26.09
N PRO A 716 -51.15 9.24 -26.80
CA PRO A 716 -50.43 10.46 -27.29
C PRO A 716 -51.10 11.86 -26.99
N ALA A 717 -50.45 12.99 -27.39
CA ALA A 717 -51.01 14.33 -27.78
C ALA A 717 -51.69 15.27 -26.72
N GLU A 718 -51.72 16.63 -26.80
CA GLU A 718 -51.12 17.66 -27.70
C GLU A 718 -51.03 19.11 -27.07
N LYS A 719 -50.06 19.93 -27.55
CA LYS A 719 -49.99 21.43 -27.72
C LYS A 719 -50.35 22.49 -26.61
N LYS A 720 -49.36 23.39 -26.34
CA LYS A 720 -49.40 24.90 -26.18
C LYS A 720 -50.27 25.51 -25.04
N THR A 721 -50.03 26.67 -24.39
CA THR A 721 -49.08 27.82 -24.53
C THR A 721 -49.04 28.70 -23.25
N THR A 722 -47.99 29.53 -23.08
CA THR A 722 -47.93 30.83 -22.34
C THR A 722 -48.06 30.96 -20.81
N GLU A 723 -47.43 32.02 -20.28
CA GLU A 723 -47.16 32.39 -18.89
C GLU A 723 -48.35 33.01 -18.13
N LYS A 724 -48.49 32.77 -16.80
CA LYS A 724 -48.37 33.79 -15.72
C LYS A 724 -48.68 33.24 -14.30
N LYS A 725 -48.33 34.03 -13.28
CA LYS A 725 -48.37 33.74 -11.83
C LYS A 725 -49.79 33.66 -11.23
N SER A 726 -50.01 32.77 -10.26
CA SER A 726 -50.46 33.08 -8.86
C SER A 726 -50.78 31.78 -8.09
N ALA A 727 -50.96 31.85 -6.77
CA ALA A 727 -51.11 30.70 -5.87
C ALA A 727 -52.46 30.71 -5.13
N GLU A 728 -52.99 29.54 -4.73
CA GLU A 728 -53.38 29.19 -3.34
C GLU A 728 -54.11 27.82 -3.21
N LYS A 729 -53.69 27.04 -2.17
CA LYS A 729 -54.47 26.18 -1.25
C LYS A 729 -55.29 24.92 -1.67
N LYS A 730 -54.76 23.78 -1.15
CA LYS A 730 -55.39 22.74 -0.28
C LYS A 730 -56.21 21.56 -0.86
N HIS A 731 -55.80 20.34 -0.42
CA HIS A 731 -56.54 19.08 -0.09
C HIS A 731 -57.72 18.65 -1.00
N GLU A 732 -57.89 17.42 -1.48
CA GLU A 732 -57.29 16.10 -1.21
C GLU A 732 -57.68 15.14 -2.39
N ASN A 733 -57.30 13.86 -2.54
CA ASN A 733 -56.61 12.92 -1.64
C ASN A 733 -55.70 11.89 -2.39
N GLU A 734 -55.33 10.80 -1.72
CA GLU A 734 -54.42 9.70 -2.10
C GLU A 734 -54.82 8.81 -3.31
N GLN A 735 -53.91 8.61 -4.27
CA GLN A 735 -53.10 7.37 -4.45
C GLN A 735 -52.33 7.33 -5.79
N ASN A 736 -51.09 6.80 -5.75
CA ASN A 736 -50.22 6.38 -6.88
C ASN A 736 -49.78 7.41 -7.95
N ALA A 737 -48.55 7.93 -7.79
CA ALA A 737 -47.63 8.23 -8.91
C ALA A 737 -46.17 8.10 -8.45
N GLY A 738 -45.29 7.54 -9.28
CA GLY A 738 -43.87 7.37 -8.98
C GLY A 738 -42.95 7.96 -10.04
N ALA A 739 -41.70 8.22 -9.63
CA ALA A 739 -40.51 8.45 -10.46
C ALA A 739 -40.53 9.61 -11.49
N ALA A 740 -39.88 10.71 -11.11
CA ALA A 740 -39.16 11.58 -12.05
C ALA A 740 -37.81 11.99 -11.43
N GLY A 741 -36.76 12.04 -12.25
CA GLY A 741 -35.47 12.64 -11.88
C GLY A 741 -34.55 11.78 -10.99
N THR A 742 -33.70 10.95 -11.61
CA THR A 742 -32.38 10.69 -11.05
C THR A 742 -31.53 11.95 -11.17
N ASP A 743 -31.77 12.91 -10.28
CA ASP A 743 -30.69 13.78 -9.84
C ASP A 743 -29.56 12.87 -9.33
N SER A 744 -28.34 13.21 -9.71
CA SER A 744 -27.14 12.63 -9.10
C SER A 744 -27.17 13.00 -7.61
N LYS A 745 -27.67 12.08 -6.77
CA LYS A 745 -27.51 12.16 -5.32
C LYS A 745 -26.03 12.42 -5.08
N LYS A 746 -25.71 13.62 -4.60
CA LYS A 746 -24.40 13.94 -4.04
C LYS A 746 -24.17 12.91 -2.94
N VAL A 747 -23.39 11.88 -3.23
CA VAL A 747 -22.86 10.98 -2.21
C VAL A 747 -22.03 11.89 -1.32
N THR A 748 -22.55 12.17 -0.14
CA THR A 748 -21.84 12.94 0.88
C THR A 748 -20.56 12.19 1.18
N LYS A 749 -19.39 12.85 1.05
CA LYS A 749 -18.03 12.31 1.34
C LYS A 749 -17.81 11.85 2.80
N LEU A 750 -18.89 11.68 3.55
CA LEU A 750 -18.94 11.42 4.98
C LEU A 750 -18.91 9.90 5.30
N GLY A 751 -19.43 9.06 4.40
CA GLY A 751 -19.40 7.60 4.56
C GLY A 751 -17.99 7.01 4.39
N ILE A 752 -17.78 5.80 4.91
CA ILE A 752 -16.54 5.03 4.73
C ILE A 752 -16.47 4.52 3.28
N GLU A 753 -15.29 4.60 2.65
CA GLU A 753 -15.10 4.27 1.22
C GLU A 753 -14.56 2.86 0.98
N PHE A 754 -13.84 2.29 1.95
CA PHE A 754 -13.28 0.94 1.89
C PHE A 754 -14.10 -0.01 2.77
N ALA A 755 -14.28 -1.26 2.34
CA ALA A 755 -14.84 -2.30 3.19
C ALA A 755 -13.77 -2.86 4.14
N LYS A 756 -14.15 -3.12 5.40
CA LYS A 756 -13.32 -3.72 6.46
C LYS A 756 -12.71 -5.05 6.03
N GLU A 757 -13.45 -5.81 5.23
CA GLU A 757 -13.11 -7.13 4.73
C GLU A 757 -12.20 -7.10 3.48
N GLU A 758 -12.14 -5.96 2.77
CA GLU A 758 -11.35 -5.79 1.54
C GLU A 758 -10.01 -5.09 1.78
N ASN A 759 -9.99 -4.06 2.64
CA ASN A 759 -8.78 -3.30 2.99
C ASN A 759 -8.90 -2.77 4.42
N LEU A 760 -8.50 -3.60 5.39
CA LEU A 760 -8.60 -3.31 6.82
C LEU A 760 -7.80 -2.06 7.23
N ALA A 761 -6.60 -1.85 6.67
CA ALA A 761 -5.72 -0.76 7.05
C ALA A 761 -6.29 0.61 6.66
N ASP A 762 -6.73 0.77 5.40
CA ASP A 762 -7.37 2.01 4.96
C ASP A 762 -8.77 2.18 5.56
N TRP A 763 -9.54 1.09 5.73
CA TRP A 763 -10.82 1.13 6.45
C TRP A 763 -10.63 1.68 7.87
N TYR A 764 -9.71 1.11 8.65
CA TYR A 764 -9.45 1.53 10.04
C TYR A 764 -8.99 2.99 10.07
N GLY A 765 -8.06 3.35 9.18
CA GLY A 765 -7.61 4.72 8.99
C GLY A 765 -8.73 5.69 8.63
N GLN A 766 -9.72 5.29 7.83
CA GLN A 766 -10.92 6.11 7.56
C GLN A 766 -11.85 6.19 8.77
N VAL A 767 -12.10 5.07 9.47
CA VAL A 767 -13.01 5.01 10.62
C VAL A 767 -12.54 5.94 11.75
N VAL A 768 -11.26 5.92 12.11
CA VAL A 768 -10.74 6.78 13.20
C VAL A 768 -10.69 8.28 12.83
N ARG A 769 -10.51 8.61 11.54
CA ARG A 769 -10.51 10.00 11.06
C ARG A 769 -11.93 10.55 10.83
N LYS A 770 -12.76 9.86 10.04
CA LYS A 770 -14.14 10.27 9.74
C LYS A 770 -15.06 10.18 10.98
N GLY A 771 -14.77 9.25 11.90
CA GLY A 771 -15.38 9.18 13.22
C GLY A 771 -14.92 10.26 14.21
N GLU A 772 -14.00 11.16 13.80
CA GLU A 772 -13.45 12.26 14.60
C GLU A 772 -12.76 11.82 15.91
N LEU A 773 -12.09 10.66 15.91
CA LEU A 773 -11.24 10.22 17.02
C LEU A 773 -9.87 10.91 16.98
N ILE A 774 -9.26 10.98 15.79
CA ILE A 774 -7.94 11.59 15.59
C ILE A 774 -7.90 12.59 14.44
N GLU A 775 -6.92 13.48 14.50
CA GLU A 775 -6.37 14.21 13.36
C GLU A 775 -4.88 13.89 13.22
N ASN A 776 -4.34 13.90 11.99
CA ASN A 776 -2.92 13.66 11.78
C ASN A 776 -2.10 14.88 12.25
N TYR A 777 -0.99 14.64 12.96
CA TYR A 777 0.00 15.67 13.27
C TYR A 777 1.10 15.72 12.20
N ASP A 778 1.94 16.76 12.20
CA ASP A 778 3.04 16.93 11.24
C ASP A 778 4.22 15.99 11.52
N VAL A 779 4.47 15.67 12.80
CA VAL A 779 5.36 14.59 13.22
C VAL A 779 4.69 13.24 12.97
N GLY A 780 5.19 12.50 11.96
CA GLY A 780 4.66 11.19 11.59
C GLY A 780 4.66 10.21 12.78
N GLY A 781 3.49 9.62 13.05
CA GLY A 781 3.26 8.70 14.17
C GLY A 781 2.79 9.36 15.47
N CYS A 782 2.72 10.69 15.52
CA CYS A 782 1.97 11.45 16.53
C CYS A 782 0.59 11.84 15.95
N TYR A 783 -0.43 11.89 16.80
CA TYR A 783 -1.81 12.17 16.39
C TYR A 783 -2.50 13.07 17.41
N ILE A 784 -3.28 14.03 16.93
CA ILE A 784 -4.11 14.87 17.81
C ILE A 784 -5.32 14.04 18.21
N LEU A 785 -5.43 13.68 19.49
CA LEU A 785 -6.63 13.06 20.04
C LEU A 785 -7.74 14.12 20.09
N ARG A 786 -8.77 13.98 19.25
CA ARG A 786 -9.88 14.93 19.19
C ARG A 786 -10.80 14.73 20.42
N PRO A 787 -11.66 15.73 20.75
CA PRO A 787 -12.53 15.68 21.95
C PRO A 787 -13.55 14.52 22.02
N TRP A 788 -13.64 13.69 20.97
CA TRP A 788 -14.38 12.43 20.99
C TRP A 788 -13.51 11.31 21.59
N ALA A 789 -12.31 11.08 21.07
CA ALA A 789 -11.37 10.07 21.59
C ALA A 789 -10.89 10.39 23.02
N TYR A 790 -10.61 11.66 23.30
CA TYR A 790 -10.16 12.05 24.65
C TYR A 790 -11.24 11.77 25.70
N PHE A 791 -12.53 11.96 25.36
CA PHE A 791 -13.62 11.56 26.25
C PHE A 791 -13.66 10.04 26.50
N LEU A 792 -13.41 9.21 25.48
CA LEU A 792 -13.34 7.75 25.68
C LEU A 792 -12.20 7.40 26.67
N TRP A 793 -11.06 8.09 26.55
CA TRP A 793 -9.94 7.94 27.48
C TRP A 793 -10.28 8.43 28.90
N GLU A 794 -11.00 9.55 29.04
CA GLU A 794 -11.50 10.04 30.34
C GLU A 794 -12.45 9.03 31.02
N GLN A 795 -13.29 8.30 30.26
CA GLN A 795 -14.15 7.26 30.82
C GLN A 795 -13.36 6.02 31.26
N ILE A 796 -12.35 5.59 30.49
CA ILE A 796 -11.42 4.52 30.90
C ILE A 796 -10.67 4.94 32.17
N LYS A 797 -10.17 6.17 32.21
CA LYS A 797 -9.51 6.76 33.37
C LYS A 797 -10.41 6.79 34.60
N ALA A 798 -11.63 7.28 34.48
CA ALA A 798 -12.57 7.33 35.60
C ALA A 798 -12.93 5.94 36.15
N PHE A 799 -13.07 4.94 35.27
CA PHE A 799 -13.31 3.55 35.68
C PHE A 799 -12.11 2.97 36.43
N VAL A 800 -10.90 3.10 35.87
CA VAL A 800 -9.67 2.56 36.47
C VAL A 800 -9.31 3.29 37.76
N ASP A 801 -9.39 4.63 37.81
CA ASP A 801 -9.12 5.42 39.01
C ASP A 801 -10.02 5.02 40.18
N ALA A 802 -11.31 4.75 39.94
CA ALA A 802 -12.24 4.34 40.99
C ALA A 802 -11.81 3.01 41.62
N GLU A 803 -11.54 2.01 40.78
CA GLU A 803 -11.22 0.65 41.19
C GLU A 803 -9.84 0.56 41.87
N ILE A 804 -8.80 1.23 41.34
CA ILE A 804 -7.48 1.23 41.99
C ILE A 804 -7.47 2.04 43.30
N SER A 805 -8.35 3.04 43.44
CA SER A 805 -8.51 3.77 44.71
C SER A 805 -9.08 2.87 45.81
N GLU A 806 -10.01 1.97 45.47
CA GLU A 806 -10.51 0.95 46.41
C GLU A 806 -9.42 -0.05 46.83
N LEU A 807 -8.44 -0.33 45.96
CA LEU A 807 -7.25 -1.13 46.27
C LEU A 807 -6.16 -0.36 47.05
N GLY A 808 -6.41 0.91 47.41
CA GLY A 808 -5.50 1.79 48.14
C GLY A 808 -4.36 2.39 47.29
N VAL A 809 -4.43 2.31 45.95
CA VAL A 809 -3.42 2.88 45.06
C VAL A 809 -3.62 4.39 44.94
N GLN A 810 -2.54 5.16 45.04
CA GLN A 810 -2.59 6.62 44.98
C GLN A 810 -2.07 7.17 43.64
N ASN A 811 -2.78 8.13 43.06
CA ASN A 811 -2.33 8.84 41.86
C ASN A 811 -1.15 9.77 42.18
N CYS A 812 -0.09 9.70 41.37
CA CYS A 812 1.13 10.48 41.48
C CYS A 812 1.58 11.03 40.11
N TYR A 813 2.64 11.85 40.10
CA TYR A 813 3.24 12.37 38.87
C TYR A 813 4.77 12.39 38.96
N PHE A 814 5.43 11.69 38.04
CA PHE A 814 6.85 11.84 37.74
C PHE A 814 7.07 12.58 36.41
N PRO A 815 8.20 13.31 36.24
CA PRO A 815 8.48 14.10 35.05
C PRO A 815 8.59 13.31 33.74
N LEU A 816 8.48 14.01 32.61
CA LEU A 816 8.64 13.47 31.25
C LEU A 816 10.10 13.06 30.91
N PHE A 817 11.06 13.70 31.56
CA PHE A 817 12.47 13.68 31.15
C PHE A 817 13.32 12.75 32.02
N VAL A 818 14.04 11.82 31.38
CA VAL A 818 15.01 10.89 32.00
C VAL A 818 16.42 11.40 31.74
N SER A 819 17.28 11.49 32.76
CA SER A 819 18.69 11.81 32.55
C SER A 819 19.43 10.64 31.89
N HIS A 820 20.41 10.95 31.04
CA HIS A 820 21.27 9.94 30.39
C HIS A 820 21.86 8.93 31.39
N ALA A 821 22.31 9.40 32.55
CA ALA A 821 22.87 8.57 33.62
C ALA A 821 21.84 7.73 34.41
N ALA A 822 20.54 7.97 34.27
CA ALA A 822 19.49 7.10 34.78
C ALA A 822 19.15 6.01 33.75
N LEU A 823 18.97 6.38 32.48
CA LEU A 823 18.65 5.43 31.40
C LEU A 823 19.77 4.40 31.16
N HIS A 824 21.04 4.82 31.18
CA HIS A 824 22.17 3.90 31.00
C HIS A 824 22.34 2.87 32.13
N ARG A 825 21.84 3.16 33.35
CA ARG A 825 21.86 2.17 34.45
C ARG A 825 20.95 0.99 34.15
N GLU A 826 19.83 1.20 33.46
CA GLU A 826 18.91 0.16 33.01
C GLU A 826 19.51 -0.70 31.90
N GLN A 827 20.12 -0.07 30.91
CA GLN A 827 20.77 -0.74 29.78
C GLN A 827 21.91 -1.68 30.20
N THR A 828 22.61 -1.41 31.31
CA THR A 828 23.70 -2.29 31.80
C THR A 828 23.22 -3.56 32.51
N HIS A 829 21.94 -3.66 32.86
CA HIS A 829 21.39 -4.81 33.60
C HIS A 829 20.28 -5.58 32.86
N ILE A 830 19.65 -4.97 31.85
CA ILE A 830 18.64 -5.62 30.99
C ILE A 830 19.22 -5.77 29.57
N ALA A 831 19.72 -6.97 29.26
CA ALA A 831 20.51 -7.24 28.04
C ALA A 831 19.76 -6.97 26.71
N ASP A 832 18.42 -7.01 26.72
CA ASP A 832 17.58 -6.74 25.55
C ASP A 832 17.00 -5.31 25.52
N PHE A 833 17.34 -4.45 26.49
CA PHE A 833 16.84 -3.06 26.54
C PHE A 833 17.68 -2.13 25.66
N SER A 834 17.34 -2.08 24.37
CA SER A 834 17.90 -1.13 23.41
C SER A 834 16.82 -0.16 22.91
N PRO A 835 16.29 0.74 23.76
CA PRO A 835 15.18 1.60 23.40
C PRO A 835 15.62 2.64 22.36
N GLU A 836 14.93 2.68 21.21
CA GLU A 836 15.02 3.82 20.30
C GLU A 836 14.29 5.01 20.95
N VAL A 837 15.01 5.79 21.77
CA VAL A 837 14.48 6.96 22.50
C VAL A 837 14.67 8.26 21.73
N ALA A 838 13.77 9.22 21.97
CA ALA A 838 13.97 10.59 21.54
C ALA A 838 14.87 11.34 22.54
N TRP A 839 16.00 11.86 22.07
CA TRP A 839 16.93 12.65 22.88
C TRP A 839 16.70 14.16 22.70
N VAL A 840 16.60 14.88 23.81
CA VAL A 840 16.74 16.33 23.89
C VAL A 840 18.23 16.64 24.06
N THR A 841 18.83 17.27 23.05
CA THR A 841 20.26 17.62 23.00
C THR A 841 20.52 19.12 22.99
N LYS A 842 19.48 19.95 22.84
CA LYS A 842 19.57 21.42 22.76
C LYS A 842 18.52 22.11 23.63
N SER A 843 18.85 23.31 24.09
CA SER A 843 17.96 24.21 24.82
C SER A 843 18.11 25.62 24.24
N GLY A 844 17.09 26.08 23.50
CA GLY A 844 17.28 27.17 22.54
C GLY A 844 18.34 26.78 21.51
N ASP A 845 19.25 27.69 21.19
CA ASP A 845 20.35 27.45 20.24
C ASP A 845 21.59 26.78 20.88
N SER A 846 21.61 26.61 22.21
CA SER A 846 22.73 26.02 22.95
C SER A 846 22.61 24.50 23.08
N GLU A 847 23.72 23.78 22.95
CA GLU A 847 23.77 22.34 23.21
C GLU A 847 23.80 22.04 24.71
N LEU A 848 23.12 20.98 25.13
CA LEU A 848 23.08 20.54 26.52
C LEU A 848 24.35 19.76 26.85
N ALA A 849 25.00 20.10 27.98
CA ALA A 849 26.21 19.44 28.45
C ALA A 849 26.04 17.92 28.70
N GLN A 850 24.81 17.47 28.96
CA GLN A 850 24.41 16.07 28.87
C GLN A 850 23.05 15.97 28.20
N PRO A 851 22.83 15.00 27.28
CA PRO A 851 21.55 14.79 26.65
C PRO A 851 20.53 14.23 27.66
N ILE A 852 19.25 14.48 27.40
CA ILE A 852 18.13 14.08 28.26
C ILE A 852 17.13 13.32 27.41
N ALA A 853 16.74 12.11 27.80
CA ALA A 853 15.77 11.33 27.03
C ALA A 853 14.34 11.75 27.38
N VAL A 854 13.46 11.76 26.38
CA VAL A 854 12.01 11.68 26.59
C VAL A 854 11.70 10.24 27.03
N ARG A 855 10.97 10.05 28.14
CA ARG A 855 10.80 8.73 28.75
C ARG A 855 10.20 7.68 27.77
N PRO A 856 10.83 6.49 27.64
CA PRO A 856 10.23 5.31 27.00
C PRO A 856 9.51 4.37 28.02
N THR A 857 9.90 4.50 29.29
CA THR A 857 9.53 3.70 30.47
C THR A 857 9.76 4.57 31.73
N SER A 858 9.21 4.17 32.89
CA SER A 858 9.18 5.03 34.08
C SER A 858 9.97 4.49 35.28
N GLU A 859 10.37 3.21 35.25
CA GLU A 859 11.16 2.52 36.28
C GLU A 859 12.42 3.31 36.67
N THR A 860 13.16 3.81 35.68
CA THR A 860 14.38 4.62 35.87
C THR A 860 14.18 5.98 36.52
N ILE A 861 12.94 6.51 36.55
CA ILE A 861 12.58 7.74 37.25
C ILE A 861 12.02 7.42 38.64
N MET A 862 11.15 6.42 38.74
CA MET A 862 10.38 6.12 39.95
C MET A 862 11.21 5.38 41.02
N TYR A 863 11.97 4.36 40.64
CA TYR A 863 12.66 3.49 41.59
C TYR A 863 13.78 4.17 42.40
N PRO A 864 14.55 5.13 41.84
CA PRO A 864 15.44 5.99 42.64
C PRO A 864 14.73 6.90 43.65
N ALA A 865 13.41 7.11 43.53
CA ALA A 865 12.61 7.79 44.56
C ALA A 865 12.07 6.79 45.59
N TYR A 866 11.68 5.58 45.17
CA TYR A 866 11.19 4.54 46.07
C TYR A 866 12.26 4.15 47.11
N ALA A 867 13.53 4.02 46.70
CA ALA A 867 14.67 3.78 47.61
C ALA A 867 14.88 4.90 48.64
N LYS A 868 14.30 6.09 48.45
CA LYS A 868 14.34 7.21 49.40
C LYS A 868 13.11 7.25 50.29
N TRP A 869 11.94 6.90 49.75
CA TRP A 869 10.67 6.94 50.48
C TRP A 869 10.43 5.73 51.36
N ILE A 870 10.92 4.55 50.95
CA ILE A 870 10.86 3.32 51.73
C ILE A 870 12.15 3.23 52.55
N GLN A 871 12.03 3.25 53.88
CA GLN A 871 13.15 3.04 54.81
C GLN A 871 12.85 1.90 55.81
N SER A 872 11.57 1.68 56.12
CA SER A 872 11.09 0.68 57.09
C SER A 872 9.90 -0.12 56.52
N HIS A 873 9.60 -1.28 57.12
CA HIS A 873 8.38 -2.05 56.80
C HIS A 873 7.08 -1.24 56.98
N ARG A 874 7.11 -0.14 57.75
CA ARG A 874 5.97 0.77 57.96
C ARG A 874 5.62 1.63 56.75
N ASP A 875 6.56 1.76 55.81
CA ASP A 875 6.37 2.51 54.55
C ASP A 875 5.77 1.60 53.45
N LEU A 876 5.48 0.34 53.78
CA LEU A 876 4.95 -0.68 52.88
C LEU A 876 3.51 -1.08 53.24
N PRO A 877 2.66 -1.41 52.25
CA PRO A 877 2.94 -1.36 50.82
C PRO A 877 2.87 0.07 50.26
N LEU A 878 3.86 0.43 49.45
CA LEU A 878 3.81 1.67 48.67
C LEU A 878 3.10 1.35 47.35
N LYS A 879 1.95 1.99 47.09
CA LYS A 879 1.15 1.75 45.88
C LYS A 879 0.88 3.04 45.11
N LEU A 880 1.49 3.20 43.95
CA LEU A 880 1.33 4.42 43.14
C LEU A 880 0.86 4.12 41.71
N ASN A 881 0.06 5.02 41.16
CA ASN A 881 -0.38 5.05 39.77
C ASN A 881 0.01 6.38 39.13
N GLN A 882 0.34 6.38 37.85
CA GLN A 882 0.55 7.58 37.06
C GLN A 882 -0.22 7.51 35.73
N TRP A 883 -0.90 8.61 35.40
CA TRP A 883 -1.43 8.87 34.07
C TRP A 883 -0.45 9.76 33.31
N ASN A 884 -0.01 9.29 32.14
CA ASN A 884 1.23 9.77 31.54
C ASN A 884 1.12 9.80 29.99
N ASN A 885 2.16 10.34 29.35
CA ASN A 885 2.45 10.17 27.93
C ASN A 885 3.87 9.61 27.75
N VAL A 886 4.05 8.71 26.79
CA VAL A 886 5.33 8.06 26.50
C VAL A 886 5.65 8.11 25.02
N VAL A 887 6.95 8.21 24.72
CA VAL A 887 7.49 8.25 23.36
C VAL A 887 8.36 7.03 23.09
N ARG A 888 8.05 6.28 22.02
CA ARG A 888 8.85 5.16 21.51
C ARG A 888 9.12 5.37 20.02
N TRP A 889 10.38 5.40 19.62
CA TRP A 889 10.78 5.81 18.25
C TRP A 889 10.87 4.64 17.25
N GLU A 890 10.85 3.41 17.77
CA GLU A 890 11.16 2.10 17.17
C GLU A 890 10.50 1.72 15.82
N PHE A 891 9.53 2.50 15.32
CA PHE A 891 8.57 2.04 14.30
C PHE A 891 8.56 2.89 13.03
N LYS A 892 8.69 2.19 11.88
CA LYS A 892 8.67 2.79 10.53
C LYS A 892 7.25 3.10 10.01
N ASN A 893 6.26 2.27 10.39
CA ASN A 893 4.88 2.35 9.93
C ASN A 893 3.92 2.48 11.13
N PRO A 894 3.54 3.70 11.54
CA PRO A 894 2.64 3.88 12.67
C PRO A 894 1.16 3.65 12.28
N GLN A 895 0.43 2.95 13.14
CA GLN A 895 -1.03 2.78 13.06
C GLN A 895 -1.70 3.47 14.27
N PRO A 896 -2.67 4.39 14.07
CA PRO A 896 -3.34 5.13 15.15
C PRO A 896 -3.83 4.23 16.29
N PHE A 897 -3.62 4.65 17.54
CA PHE A 897 -3.89 3.91 18.79
C PHE A 897 -3.12 2.59 18.97
N LEU A 898 -2.89 1.79 17.93
CA LEU A 898 -2.33 0.44 18.04
C LEU A 898 -0.81 0.46 18.18
N ARG A 899 -0.15 1.28 17.34
CA ARG A 899 1.31 1.39 17.24
C ARG A 899 1.67 2.81 16.82
N THR A 900 1.78 3.71 17.80
CA THR A 900 2.04 5.14 17.60
C THR A 900 3.39 5.51 18.23
N ARG A 901 3.98 6.65 17.85
CA ARG A 901 5.22 7.12 18.46
C ARG A 901 4.97 7.74 19.83
N GLU A 902 3.90 8.52 19.94
CA GLU A 902 3.41 9.07 21.20
C GLU A 902 2.01 8.52 21.51
N PHE A 903 1.80 8.06 22.73
CA PHE A 903 0.50 7.64 23.24
C PHE A 903 0.34 8.00 24.72
N LEU A 904 -0.93 8.08 25.16
CA LEU A 904 -1.24 8.16 26.58
C LEU A 904 -1.24 6.75 27.18
N TRP A 905 -0.62 6.63 28.35
CA TRP A 905 -0.41 5.38 29.06
C TRP A 905 -0.75 5.61 30.54
N GLN A 906 -1.41 4.63 31.13
CA GLN A 906 -1.53 4.49 32.58
C GLN A 906 -0.55 3.40 33.03
N GLU A 907 0.21 3.71 34.06
CA GLU A 907 1.19 2.81 34.66
C GLU A 907 1.00 2.81 36.19
N GLY A 908 0.99 1.63 36.80
CA GLY A 908 0.99 1.45 38.24
C GLY A 908 2.26 0.74 38.67
N HIS A 909 2.89 1.24 39.72
CA HIS A 909 4.11 0.69 40.30
C HIS A 909 3.92 0.56 41.80
N THR A 910 4.24 -0.60 42.33
CA THR A 910 4.02 -0.91 43.76
C THR A 910 5.23 -1.62 44.36
N ALA A 911 5.37 -1.51 45.68
CA ALA A 911 6.41 -2.15 46.47
C ALA A 911 5.82 -2.78 47.72
N TRP A 912 6.21 -4.02 47.99
CA TRP A 912 5.63 -4.92 48.98
C TRP A 912 6.71 -5.57 49.84
N ALA A 913 6.36 -5.91 51.09
CA ALA A 913 7.25 -6.65 51.98
C ALA A 913 7.38 -8.13 51.59
N THR A 914 6.29 -8.74 51.10
CA THR A 914 6.26 -10.19 50.78
C THR A 914 5.88 -10.49 49.32
N GLU A 915 6.42 -11.58 48.80
CA GLU A 915 6.09 -12.11 47.46
C GLU A 915 4.60 -12.41 47.29
N LYS A 916 3.96 -12.93 48.35
CA LYS A 916 2.57 -13.38 48.30
C LYS A 916 1.62 -12.21 48.04
N GLU A 917 1.81 -11.10 48.75
CA GLU A 917 0.97 -9.91 48.61
C GLU A 917 1.21 -9.22 47.25
N ALA A 918 2.47 -9.16 46.80
CA ALA A 918 2.81 -8.68 45.46
C ALA A 918 2.14 -9.54 44.37
N ALA A 919 2.22 -10.86 44.47
CA ALA A 919 1.59 -11.78 43.53
C ALA A 919 0.06 -11.65 43.51
N GLU A 920 -0.60 -11.43 44.66
CA GLU A 920 -2.05 -11.26 44.75
C GLU A 920 -2.52 -10.01 43.99
N GLU A 921 -1.85 -8.88 44.14
CA GLU A 921 -2.17 -7.64 43.42
C GLU A 921 -2.05 -7.81 41.90
N VAL A 922 -1.09 -8.58 41.41
CA VAL A 922 -0.92 -8.81 39.96
C VAL A 922 -2.19 -9.42 39.34
N TYR A 923 -2.86 -10.34 40.05
CA TYR A 923 -4.13 -10.92 39.62
C TYR A 923 -5.32 -9.96 39.81
N GLN A 924 -5.36 -9.18 40.90
CA GLN A 924 -6.40 -8.16 41.11
C GLN A 924 -6.42 -7.14 39.96
N ILE A 925 -5.24 -6.66 39.55
CA ILE A 925 -5.11 -5.72 38.42
C ILE A 925 -5.44 -6.40 37.07
N LEU A 926 -5.08 -7.67 36.89
CA LEU A 926 -5.47 -8.42 35.69
C LEU A 926 -7.00 -8.52 35.54
N ASP A 927 -7.72 -8.78 36.64
CA ASP A 927 -9.17 -8.84 36.65
C ASP A 927 -9.81 -7.45 36.45
N LEU A 928 -9.24 -6.39 37.02
CA LEU A 928 -9.63 -5.02 36.71
C LEU A 928 -9.48 -4.72 35.20
N TYR A 929 -8.35 -5.08 34.60
CA TYR A 929 -8.13 -4.87 33.17
C TYR A 929 -9.07 -5.70 32.31
N ALA A 930 -9.37 -6.95 32.69
CA ALA A 930 -10.40 -7.74 32.03
C ALA A 930 -11.75 -7.01 32.05
N ARG A 931 -12.15 -6.45 33.20
CA ARG A 931 -13.39 -5.67 33.37
C ARG A 931 -13.45 -4.38 32.56
N VAL A 932 -12.31 -3.70 32.34
CA VAL A 932 -12.26 -2.57 31.37
C VAL A 932 -12.72 -3.04 29.98
N TYR A 933 -12.31 -4.24 29.54
CA TYR A 933 -12.70 -4.76 28.23
C TYR A 933 -14.12 -5.34 28.24
N THR A 934 -14.49 -6.19 29.20
CA THR A 934 -15.81 -6.83 29.24
C THR A 934 -16.93 -5.86 29.60
N ASP A 935 -16.74 -5.10 30.68
CA ASP A 935 -17.82 -4.38 31.36
C ASP A 935 -18.01 -2.97 30.81
N LEU A 936 -16.92 -2.31 30.38
CA LEU A 936 -16.96 -0.96 29.80
C LEU A 936 -16.99 -0.98 28.26
N LEU A 937 -16.25 -1.90 27.61
CA LEU A 937 -16.09 -1.93 26.15
C LEU A 937 -16.87 -3.04 25.42
N ALA A 938 -17.53 -3.96 26.13
CA ALA A 938 -18.22 -5.11 25.53
C ALA A 938 -17.28 -5.99 24.67
N ILE A 939 -16.04 -6.20 25.11
CA ILE A 939 -15.01 -6.99 24.43
C ILE A 939 -14.59 -8.16 25.34
N PRO A 940 -14.68 -9.42 24.87
CA PRO A 940 -14.14 -10.56 25.59
C PRO A 940 -12.61 -10.62 25.45
N VAL A 941 -11.95 -11.13 26.48
CA VAL A 941 -10.50 -11.32 26.52
C VAL A 941 -10.15 -12.65 27.18
N ILE A 942 -9.02 -13.23 26.81
CA ILE A 942 -8.47 -14.44 27.43
C ILE A 942 -7.42 -14.01 28.47
N LYS A 943 -7.62 -14.39 29.74
CA LYS A 943 -6.66 -14.18 30.82
C LYS A 943 -5.59 -15.28 30.83
N GLY A 944 -4.31 -14.90 30.92
CA GLY A 944 -3.22 -15.86 31.02
C GLY A 944 -1.90 -15.27 31.51
N ARG A 945 -0.88 -16.13 31.60
CA ARG A 945 0.51 -15.78 31.89
C ARG A 945 1.34 -15.79 30.60
N LYS A 946 2.22 -14.82 30.38
CA LYS A 946 3.16 -14.84 29.24
C LYS A 946 4.13 -16.01 29.37
N THR A 947 4.62 -16.52 28.24
CA THR A 947 5.73 -17.48 28.21
C THR A 947 7.02 -16.82 28.73
N GLU A 948 8.04 -17.60 29.06
CA GLU A 948 9.33 -17.06 29.50
C GLU A 948 10.03 -16.22 28.41
N LYS A 949 9.66 -16.38 27.13
CA LYS A 949 10.16 -15.60 25.99
C LYS A 949 9.45 -14.25 25.81
N GLU A 950 8.14 -14.20 26.07
CA GLU A 950 7.28 -13.03 25.78
C GLU A 950 6.82 -12.30 27.07
N LYS A 951 7.42 -12.61 28.24
CA LYS A 951 7.24 -11.82 29.47
C LYS A 951 8.02 -10.50 29.43
N PHE A 952 7.67 -9.56 30.32
CA PHE A 952 8.42 -8.31 30.44
C PHE A 952 9.87 -8.55 30.88
N ALA A 953 10.82 -7.85 30.27
CA ALA A 953 12.24 -8.02 30.56
C ALA A 953 12.55 -7.60 32.01
N GLY A 954 13.21 -8.47 32.76
CA GLY A 954 13.47 -8.27 34.19
C GLY A 954 12.30 -8.65 35.12
N ALA A 955 11.13 -9.02 34.61
CA ALA A 955 10.06 -9.59 35.43
C ALA A 955 10.31 -11.07 35.75
N ASP A 956 9.94 -11.50 36.95
CA ASP A 956 9.87 -12.93 37.27
C ASP A 956 8.81 -13.59 36.39
N TRP A 957 7.63 -12.95 36.29
CA TRP A 957 6.54 -13.37 35.42
C TRP A 957 5.61 -12.21 35.06
N THR A 958 4.81 -12.40 34.01
CA THR A 958 3.87 -11.41 33.49
C THR A 958 2.53 -12.09 33.23
N THR A 959 1.44 -11.45 33.66
CA THR A 959 0.07 -11.78 33.26
C THR A 959 -0.42 -10.81 32.20
N THR A 960 -1.36 -11.27 31.39
CA THR A 960 -1.85 -10.58 30.20
C THR A 960 -3.32 -10.89 29.95
N ILE A 961 -4.02 -9.91 29.40
CA ILE A 961 -5.30 -10.13 28.71
C ILE A 961 -5.06 -10.06 27.20
N GLU A 962 -5.45 -11.13 26.50
CA GLU A 962 -5.34 -11.23 25.04
C GLU A 962 -6.72 -11.05 24.41
N GLY A 963 -6.84 -10.11 23.48
CA GLY A 963 -7.99 -9.95 22.59
C GLY A 963 -7.75 -10.61 21.23
N TYR A 964 -8.79 -10.69 20.41
CA TYR A 964 -8.72 -11.20 19.03
C TYR A 964 -9.41 -10.24 18.06
N ILE A 965 -8.79 -10.01 16.91
CA ILE A 965 -9.30 -9.17 15.83
C ILE A 965 -9.63 -10.07 14.64
N ALA A 966 -10.92 -10.41 14.51
CA ALA A 966 -11.40 -11.33 13.48
C ALA A 966 -11.09 -10.85 12.05
N ALA A 967 -11.16 -9.54 11.80
CA ALA A 967 -10.92 -8.98 10.47
C ALA A 967 -9.46 -9.08 9.98
N SER A 968 -8.49 -9.37 10.87
CA SER A 968 -7.09 -9.58 10.52
C SER A 968 -6.57 -11.00 10.79
N GLY A 969 -7.34 -11.82 11.51
CA GLY A 969 -6.86 -13.11 12.00
C GLY A 969 -5.72 -13.02 13.02
N ARG A 970 -5.75 -12.02 13.92
CA ARG A 970 -4.64 -11.76 14.86
C ARG A 970 -5.09 -11.64 16.30
N GLY A 971 -4.26 -12.17 17.20
CA GLY A 971 -4.31 -11.84 18.62
C GLY A 971 -3.77 -10.42 18.87
N ILE A 972 -4.20 -9.79 19.96
CA ILE A 972 -3.71 -8.49 20.38
C ILE A 972 -3.61 -8.41 21.91
N GLN A 973 -2.40 -8.16 22.41
CA GLN A 973 -2.18 -7.87 23.81
C GLN A 973 -2.90 -6.56 24.18
N ALA A 974 -3.86 -6.67 25.09
CA ALA A 974 -4.73 -5.58 25.50
C ALA A 974 -4.14 -4.77 26.66
N ALA A 975 -3.72 -5.45 27.73
CA ALA A 975 -3.04 -4.87 28.90
C ALA A 975 -2.26 -5.97 29.66
N THR A 976 -1.27 -5.57 30.48
CA THR A 976 -0.40 -6.49 31.22
C THR A 976 -0.15 -6.07 32.65
N SER A 977 0.05 -7.07 33.51
CA SER A 977 0.40 -6.89 34.93
C SER A 977 1.58 -7.81 35.28
N HIS A 978 2.66 -7.21 35.79
CA HIS A 978 4.00 -7.79 35.87
C HIS A 978 4.41 -7.96 37.34
N HIS A 979 4.79 -9.19 37.72
CA HIS A 979 5.50 -9.43 38.97
C HIS A 979 7.00 -9.24 38.70
N LEU A 980 7.54 -8.10 39.14
CA LEU A 980 8.95 -7.75 38.93
C LEU A 980 9.91 -8.44 39.91
N GLY A 981 9.35 -9.09 40.94
CA GLY A 981 10.13 -9.75 41.96
C GLY A 981 11.00 -8.77 42.72
N GLN A 982 12.25 -9.19 42.95
CA GLN A 982 13.29 -8.34 43.56
C GLN A 982 14.35 -7.87 42.56
N ASN A 983 14.14 -8.07 41.24
CA ASN A 983 15.19 -7.79 40.25
C ASN A 983 15.49 -6.28 40.17
N PHE A 984 14.45 -5.46 40.11
CA PHE A 984 14.55 -4.01 40.12
C PHE A 984 14.91 -3.45 41.50
N SER A 985 14.42 -4.04 42.61
CA SER A 985 14.73 -3.54 43.95
C SER A 985 16.18 -3.77 44.35
N LYS A 986 16.78 -4.90 43.92
CA LYS A 986 18.24 -5.14 44.02
C LYS A 986 19.05 -4.16 43.17
N MET A 987 18.55 -3.83 41.98
CA MET A 987 19.22 -2.93 41.04
C MET A 987 19.19 -1.46 41.49
N PHE A 988 18.12 -1.01 42.14
CA PHE A 988 17.92 0.36 42.59
C PHE A 988 18.11 0.55 44.12
N ASP A 989 18.59 -0.48 44.83
CA ASP A 989 18.79 -0.52 46.29
C ASP A 989 17.53 -0.14 47.11
N ILE A 990 16.36 -0.63 46.67
CA ILE A 990 15.10 -0.43 47.41
C ILE A 990 15.00 -1.49 48.51
N THR A 991 15.45 -1.11 49.71
CA THR A 991 15.44 -1.97 50.90
C THR A 991 14.53 -1.43 52.00
N PHE A 992 14.09 -2.32 52.89
CA PHE A 992 13.37 -1.98 54.11
C PHE A 992 13.95 -2.76 55.31
N GLU A 993 13.75 -2.24 56.52
CA GLU A 993 14.13 -2.93 57.76
C GLU A 993 13.02 -3.87 58.26
N ASP A 994 13.34 -5.16 58.35
CA ASP A 994 12.42 -6.21 58.78
C ASP A 994 12.04 -6.10 60.27
N PRO A 995 10.74 -6.18 60.63
CA PRO A 995 10.27 -5.90 61.98
C PRO A 995 10.69 -6.94 63.05
N GLN A 996 11.09 -8.15 62.66
CA GLN A 996 11.42 -9.23 63.59
C GLN A 996 12.94 -9.44 63.73
N THR A 997 13.67 -9.26 62.64
CA THR A 997 15.09 -9.57 62.53
C THR A 997 15.99 -8.33 62.48
N GLN A 998 15.42 -7.14 62.24
CA GLN A 998 16.14 -5.88 61.95
C GLN A 998 17.14 -6.00 60.78
N ALA A 999 17.01 -7.03 59.94
CA ALA A 999 17.81 -7.19 58.74
C ALA A 999 17.25 -6.29 57.63
N LYS A 1000 18.14 -5.74 56.79
CA LYS A 1000 17.74 -5.12 55.53
C LYS A 1000 17.29 -6.19 54.54
N GLN A 1001 16.09 -6.05 54.01
CA GLN A 1001 15.52 -6.91 52.96
C GLN A 1001 15.12 -6.09 51.74
N TYR A 1002 15.15 -6.69 50.55
CA TYR A 1002 14.69 -6.05 49.31
C TYR A 1002 13.19 -6.20 49.14
N VAL A 1003 12.50 -5.13 48.73
CA VAL A 1003 11.06 -5.17 48.46
C VAL A 1003 10.75 -6.03 47.24
N TYR A 1004 9.57 -6.63 47.22
CA TYR A 1004 8.97 -7.21 46.01
C TYR A 1004 8.21 -6.11 45.26
N GLN A 1005 8.33 -6.05 43.93
CA GLN A 1005 7.73 -4.98 43.12
C GLN A 1005 6.78 -5.52 42.05
N ASN A 1006 5.75 -4.72 41.74
CA ASN A 1006 4.92 -4.92 40.56
C ASN A 1006 5.00 -3.69 39.64
N SER A 1007 4.75 -3.92 38.35
CA SER A 1007 4.43 -2.89 37.35
C SER A 1007 3.21 -3.35 36.54
N TRP A 1008 2.30 -2.47 36.18
CA TRP A 1008 1.10 -2.81 35.42
C TRP A 1008 0.62 -1.64 34.58
N GLY A 1009 0.09 -1.88 33.37
CA GLY A 1009 -0.32 -0.77 32.51
C GLY A 1009 -1.27 -1.08 31.36
N LEU A 1010 -2.02 -0.04 30.96
CA LEU A 1010 -2.92 0.00 29.81
C LEU A 1010 -2.77 1.32 29.03
N THR A 1011 -2.99 1.31 27.73
CA THR A 1011 -2.75 2.48 26.85
C THR A 1011 -3.96 2.83 26.01
N THR A 1012 -3.90 3.95 25.28
CA THR A 1012 -4.94 4.30 24.29
C THR A 1012 -5.13 3.25 23.18
N ARG A 1013 -4.27 2.21 23.08
CA ARG A 1013 -4.54 0.98 22.33
C ARG A 1013 -5.92 0.41 22.63
N THR A 1014 -6.40 0.50 23.86
CA THR A 1014 -7.76 0.11 24.28
C THR A 1014 -8.86 0.71 23.40
N ILE A 1015 -8.72 1.98 22.98
CA ILE A 1015 -9.66 2.65 22.05
C ILE A 1015 -9.53 2.07 20.63
N GLY A 1016 -8.30 1.78 20.18
CA GLY A 1016 -8.03 1.16 18.88
C GLY A 1016 -8.60 -0.25 18.76
N VAL A 1017 -8.44 -1.09 19.81
CA VAL A 1017 -9.03 -2.45 19.86
C VAL A 1017 -10.55 -2.37 19.76
N MET A 1018 -11.20 -1.49 20.53
CA MET A 1018 -12.64 -1.27 20.47
C MET A 1018 -13.11 -0.84 19.06
N ALA A 1019 -12.39 0.08 18.41
CA ALA A 1019 -12.72 0.53 17.06
C ALA A 1019 -12.54 -0.59 16.01
N MET A 1020 -11.51 -1.43 16.12
CA MET A 1020 -11.31 -2.57 15.22
C MET A 1020 -12.33 -3.69 15.40
N ILE A 1021 -12.70 -4.04 16.63
CA ILE A 1021 -13.67 -5.11 16.90
C ILE A 1021 -15.06 -4.65 16.47
N HIS A 1022 -15.58 -3.57 17.08
CA HIS A 1022 -16.99 -3.19 16.93
C HIS A 1022 -17.30 -2.42 15.64
N GLY A 1023 -16.32 -1.70 15.07
CA GLY A 1023 -16.52 -0.89 13.87
C GLY A 1023 -17.00 -1.69 12.65
N ASP A 1024 -17.76 -1.04 11.78
CA ASP A 1024 -18.33 -1.64 10.56
C ASP A 1024 -18.11 -0.75 9.31
N ASN A 1025 -18.66 -1.16 8.17
CA ASN A 1025 -18.57 -0.43 6.89
C ASN A 1025 -19.39 0.87 6.84
N LYS A 1026 -20.04 1.27 7.94
CA LYS A 1026 -20.70 2.59 8.12
C LYS A 1026 -19.91 3.52 9.04
N GLY A 1027 -18.91 3.01 9.77
CA GLY A 1027 -18.05 3.80 10.67
C GLY A 1027 -17.87 3.17 12.04
N LEU A 1028 -17.68 4.01 13.06
CA LEU A 1028 -17.60 3.55 14.45
C LEU A 1028 -18.90 2.92 14.92
N VAL A 1029 -18.80 2.02 15.89
CA VAL A 1029 -19.90 1.49 16.70
C VAL A 1029 -19.41 1.52 18.14
N LEU A 1030 -20.01 2.35 19.00
CA LEU A 1030 -19.54 2.53 20.38
C LEU A 1030 -20.40 1.73 21.36
N PRO A 1031 -19.79 1.03 22.34
CA PRO A 1031 -20.48 0.50 23.51
C PRO A 1031 -21.16 1.63 24.31
N PRO A 1032 -22.41 1.47 24.76
CA PRO A 1032 -23.16 2.51 25.47
C PRO A 1032 -22.51 3.07 26.73
N ARG A 1033 -21.69 2.26 27.41
CA ARG A 1033 -21.06 2.64 28.69
C ARG A 1033 -19.91 3.63 28.49
N ILE A 1034 -19.14 3.50 27.41
CA ILE A 1034 -18.05 4.43 27.06
C ILE A 1034 -18.47 5.59 26.12
N ALA A 1035 -19.57 5.45 25.35
CA ALA A 1035 -19.97 6.44 24.35
C ALA A 1035 -20.22 7.85 24.92
N LYS A 1036 -19.65 8.89 24.29
CA LYS A 1036 -19.79 10.30 24.71
C LYS A 1036 -21.23 10.77 24.75
N TYR A 1037 -22.00 10.43 23.72
CA TYR A 1037 -23.46 10.51 23.75
C TYR A 1037 -23.99 9.09 23.55
N GLN A 1038 -24.89 8.68 24.43
CA GLN A 1038 -25.65 7.43 24.33
C GLN A 1038 -26.83 7.60 23.37
N PHE A 1039 -27.46 8.78 23.43
CA PHE A 1039 -28.60 9.17 22.60
C PHE A 1039 -28.30 10.46 21.84
N VAL A 1040 -28.65 10.49 20.56
CA VAL A 1040 -28.77 11.74 19.80
C VAL A 1040 -30.21 11.94 19.33
N ILE A 1041 -30.77 13.12 19.61
CA ILE A 1041 -32.14 13.48 19.19
C ILE A 1041 -32.05 14.26 17.88
N VAL A 1042 -32.75 13.79 16.84
CA VAL A 1042 -32.84 14.46 15.54
C VAL A 1042 -34.32 14.75 15.22
N PRO A 1043 -34.73 16.02 15.07
CA PRO A 1043 -36.07 16.35 14.59
C PRO A 1043 -36.21 15.97 13.11
N CYS A 1044 -37.32 15.32 12.78
CA CYS A 1044 -37.60 14.72 11.48
C CYS A 1044 -38.94 15.19 10.91
N GLY A 1045 -39.18 15.01 9.61
CA GLY A 1045 -40.49 15.27 9.00
C GLY A 1045 -40.89 16.74 8.86
N ILE A 1046 -39.97 17.69 9.10
CA ILE A 1046 -40.17 19.11 8.78
C ILE A 1046 -40.15 19.27 7.26
N THR A 1047 -41.24 19.76 6.68
CA THR A 1047 -41.43 19.96 5.24
C THR A 1047 -41.53 21.46 4.90
N ALA A 1048 -41.47 21.82 3.61
CA ALA A 1048 -41.70 23.22 3.19
C ALA A 1048 -43.14 23.74 3.47
N SER A 1049 -44.05 22.86 3.93
CA SER A 1049 -45.41 23.20 4.35
C SER A 1049 -45.59 23.30 5.87
N PHE A 1050 -44.52 23.12 6.65
CA PHE A 1050 -44.53 23.30 8.10
C PHE A 1050 -44.59 24.80 8.44
N SER A 1051 -45.44 25.19 9.39
CA SER A 1051 -45.38 26.55 9.93
C SER A 1051 -44.18 26.71 10.86
N LYS A 1052 -43.69 27.93 11.05
CA LYS A 1052 -42.61 28.20 12.01
C LYS A 1052 -43.01 27.85 13.44
N GLU A 1053 -44.28 28.06 13.79
CA GLU A 1053 -44.84 27.74 15.11
C GLU A 1053 -44.88 26.22 15.35
N ASP A 1054 -45.22 25.43 14.32
CA ASP A 1054 -45.18 23.96 14.40
C ASP A 1054 -43.73 23.43 14.49
N GLU A 1055 -42.79 24.04 13.76
CA GLU A 1055 -41.36 23.70 13.80
C GLU A 1055 -40.75 24.01 15.17
N GLU A 1056 -40.96 25.22 15.69
CA GLU A 1056 -40.55 25.60 17.06
C GLU A 1056 -41.22 24.69 18.09
N GLY A 1057 -42.50 24.37 17.90
CA GLY A 1057 -43.24 23.43 18.73
C GLY A 1057 -42.69 22.00 18.70
N LEU A 1058 -42.11 21.55 17.59
CA LEU A 1058 -41.42 20.26 17.49
C LEU A 1058 -40.05 20.31 18.17
N ILE A 1059 -39.25 21.34 17.89
CA ILE A 1059 -37.92 21.54 18.49
C ILE A 1059 -38.02 21.66 20.02
N ASN A 1060 -39.03 22.39 20.54
CA ASN A 1060 -39.27 22.50 21.97
C ASN A 1060 -39.66 21.15 22.61
N THR A 1061 -40.45 20.32 21.90
CA THR A 1061 -40.74 18.94 22.35
C THR A 1061 -39.44 18.13 22.47
N CYS A 1062 -38.57 18.20 21.46
CA CYS A 1062 -37.27 17.54 21.48
C CYS A 1062 -36.36 18.03 22.64
N LYS A 1063 -36.35 19.34 22.95
CA LYS A 1063 -35.58 19.92 24.07
C LYS A 1063 -36.12 19.49 25.44
N VAL A 1064 -37.44 19.34 25.58
CA VAL A 1064 -38.07 18.80 26.80
C VAL A 1064 -37.63 17.35 27.02
N ILE A 1065 -37.63 16.53 25.96
CA ILE A 1065 -37.17 15.14 26.02
C ILE A 1065 -35.67 15.06 26.30
N GLU A 1066 -34.84 15.88 25.66
CA GLU A 1066 -33.39 15.98 25.96
C GLU A 1066 -33.16 16.28 27.45
N THR A 1067 -33.89 17.25 27.99
CA THR A 1067 -33.81 17.64 29.41
C THR A 1067 -34.26 16.52 30.34
N LYS A 1068 -35.36 15.85 30.01
CA LYS A 1068 -35.92 14.70 30.75
C LYS A 1068 -34.91 13.56 30.83
N LEU A 1069 -34.31 13.17 29.70
CA LEU A 1069 -33.31 12.10 29.64
C LEU A 1069 -31.99 12.48 30.34
N LYS A 1070 -31.53 13.74 30.23
CA LYS A 1070 -30.36 14.21 31.00
C LYS A 1070 -30.59 14.15 32.50
N LYS A 1071 -31.78 14.52 32.99
CA LYS A 1071 -32.16 14.38 34.41
C LYS A 1071 -32.19 12.92 34.88
N ALA A 1072 -32.47 11.96 33.99
CA ALA A 1072 -32.40 10.52 34.25
C ALA A 1072 -30.97 9.93 34.17
N GLY A 1073 -29.94 10.78 34.05
CA GLY A 1073 -28.52 10.39 34.04
C GLY A 1073 -27.97 9.95 32.69
N PHE A 1074 -28.72 10.09 31.59
CA PHE A 1074 -28.24 9.72 30.26
C PHE A 1074 -27.41 10.82 29.61
N ARG A 1075 -26.38 10.41 28.85
CA ARG A 1075 -25.59 11.34 28.02
C ARG A 1075 -26.29 11.57 26.68
N VAL A 1076 -26.99 12.70 26.56
CA VAL A 1076 -27.85 13.03 25.40
C VAL A 1076 -27.39 14.31 24.69
N TYR A 1077 -27.53 14.34 23.37
CA TYR A 1077 -27.31 15.54 22.54
C TYR A 1077 -28.48 15.79 21.58
N GLY A 1078 -29.03 16.99 21.57
CA GLY A 1078 -30.02 17.43 20.57
C GLY A 1078 -29.35 18.07 19.33
N ASP A 1079 -29.50 17.45 18.15
CA ASP A 1079 -28.97 17.99 16.90
C ASP A 1079 -29.98 18.86 16.16
N TYR A 1080 -30.10 20.11 16.63
CA TYR A 1080 -31.01 21.13 16.11
C TYR A 1080 -30.41 21.99 14.99
N ARG A 1081 -29.30 21.56 14.36
CA ARG A 1081 -28.69 22.29 13.25
C ARG A 1081 -29.63 22.30 12.03
N ASP A 1082 -30.05 23.50 11.64
CA ASP A 1082 -30.96 23.80 10.53
C ASP A 1082 -30.26 23.71 9.16
N ASN A 1083 -28.98 24.08 9.10
CA ASN A 1083 -28.14 24.03 7.91
C ASN A 1083 -27.85 22.62 7.36
N TYR A 1084 -28.32 21.55 8.02
CA TYR A 1084 -28.15 20.16 7.57
C TYR A 1084 -29.47 19.39 7.53
N THR A 1085 -29.68 18.64 6.44
CA THR A 1085 -30.84 17.75 6.29
C THR A 1085 -30.81 16.63 7.35
N PRO A 1086 -31.98 16.08 7.78
CA PRO A 1086 -32.01 14.95 8.70
C PRO A 1086 -31.18 13.76 8.21
N GLY A 1087 -31.22 13.45 6.91
CA GLY A 1087 -30.41 12.37 6.32
C GLY A 1087 -28.89 12.58 6.43
N TRP A 1088 -28.42 13.84 6.37
CA TRP A 1088 -27.01 14.15 6.64
C TRP A 1088 -26.68 13.96 8.13
N ARG A 1089 -27.55 14.44 9.03
CA ARG A 1089 -27.39 14.27 10.49
C ARG A 1089 -27.37 12.79 10.87
N PHE A 1090 -28.23 11.96 10.27
CA PHE A 1090 -28.25 10.51 10.47
C PHE A 1090 -26.87 9.90 10.19
N ASN A 1091 -26.31 10.17 8.99
CA ASN A 1091 -25.01 9.63 8.60
C ASN A 1091 -23.87 10.18 9.47
N HIS A 1092 -23.90 11.45 9.86
CA HIS A 1092 -22.91 12.06 10.75
C HIS A 1092 -22.82 11.35 12.11
N TRP A 1093 -23.95 11.03 12.73
CA TRP A 1093 -23.98 10.33 14.01
C TRP A 1093 -23.76 8.82 13.89
N GLU A 1094 -24.11 8.23 12.74
CA GLU A 1094 -23.78 6.84 12.42
C GLU A 1094 -22.26 6.64 12.27
N VAL A 1095 -21.57 7.49 11.51
CA VAL A 1095 -20.11 7.41 11.32
C VAL A 1095 -19.35 7.59 12.65
N LYS A 1096 -19.87 8.43 13.55
CA LYS A 1096 -19.35 8.64 14.93
C LYS A 1096 -19.71 7.54 15.93
N GLY A 1097 -20.58 6.61 15.55
CA GLY A 1097 -20.93 5.44 16.35
C GLY A 1097 -21.78 5.71 17.59
N VAL A 1098 -22.57 6.79 17.61
CA VAL A 1098 -23.52 7.04 18.72
C VAL A 1098 -24.49 5.86 18.83
N PRO A 1099 -24.65 5.19 20.00
CA PRO A 1099 -25.36 3.92 20.11
C PRO A 1099 -26.82 3.97 19.65
N VAL A 1100 -27.53 5.05 19.98
CA VAL A 1100 -28.95 5.23 19.67
C VAL A 1100 -29.22 6.60 19.08
N ARG A 1101 -29.96 6.63 17.96
CA ARG A 1101 -30.60 7.85 17.46
C ARG A 1101 -32.10 7.83 17.80
N LEU A 1102 -32.57 8.93 18.37
CA LEU A 1102 -33.98 9.20 18.61
C LEU A 1102 -34.49 10.12 17.49
N GLU A 1103 -35.35 9.59 16.64
CA GLU A 1103 -36.03 10.34 15.58
C GLU A 1103 -37.39 10.80 16.11
N ILE A 1104 -37.68 12.10 16.02
CA ILE A 1104 -38.94 12.68 16.50
C ILE A 1104 -39.55 13.52 15.37
N GLY A 1105 -40.64 13.04 14.79
CA GLY A 1105 -41.43 13.79 13.81
C GLY A 1105 -42.79 14.26 14.34
N PRO A 1106 -43.57 14.97 13.51
CA PRO A 1106 -44.91 15.46 13.86
C PRO A 1106 -45.87 14.33 14.24
N ASN A 1107 -45.81 13.20 13.51
CA ASN A 1107 -46.61 12.01 13.79
C ASN A 1107 -46.23 11.36 15.13
N ASP A 1108 -44.95 11.39 15.50
CA ASP A 1108 -44.46 10.85 16.77
C ASP A 1108 -44.90 11.71 17.95
N LYS A 1109 -44.86 13.05 17.78
CA LYS A 1109 -45.42 14.02 18.73
C LYS A 1109 -46.93 13.82 18.90
N ALA A 1110 -47.68 13.70 17.81
CA ALA A 1110 -49.14 13.47 17.86
C ALA A 1110 -49.52 12.14 18.53
N ARG A 1111 -48.69 11.10 18.39
CA ARG A 1111 -48.89 9.77 19.01
C ARG A 1111 -48.19 9.61 20.37
N SER A 1112 -47.56 10.65 20.90
CA SER A 1112 -46.78 10.63 22.15
C SER A 1112 -45.76 9.47 22.21
N GLN A 1113 -45.03 9.25 21.11
CA GLN A 1113 -44.01 8.20 20.98
C GLN A 1113 -42.63 8.73 20.55
N LEU A 1114 -41.59 7.91 20.66
CA LEU A 1114 -40.24 8.16 20.17
C LEU A 1114 -39.87 7.06 19.18
N THR A 1115 -39.32 7.41 18.02
CA THR A 1115 -38.71 6.42 17.11
C THR A 1115 -37.25 6.21 17.53
N VAL A 1116 -36.90 4.98 17.91
CA VAL A 1116 -35.58 4.56 18.39
C VAL A 1116 -34.87 3.82 17.25
N VAL A 1117 -33.63 4.22 16.94
CA VAL A 1117 -32.81 3.58 15.90
C VAL A 1117 -31.47 3.16 16.49
N LEU A 1118 -31.16 1.86 16.41
CA LEU A 1118 -29.96 1.27 16.99
C LEU A 1118 -28.80 1.33 16.00
N ARG A 1119 -27.63 1.80 16.42
CA ARG A 1119 -26.46 1.95 15.51
C ARG A 1119 -25.86 0.63 15.04
N HIS A 1120 -25.74 -0.36 15.93
CA HIS A 1120 -25.01 -1.61 15.65
C HIS A 1120 -25.78 -2.54 14.69
N THR A 1121 -27.12 -2.46 14.63
CA THR A 1121 -27.98 -3.28 13.74
C THR A 1121 -28.75 -2.46 12.70
N GLY A 1122 -28.98 -1.16 12.92
CA GLY A 1122 -29.86 -0.33 12.11
C GLY A 1122 -31.36 -0.57 12.34
N VAL A 1123 -31.72 -1.41 13.31
CA VAL A 1123 -33.13 -1.71 13.67
C VAL A 1123 -33.82 -0.44 14.15
N LYS A 1124 -35.07 -0.25 13.70
CA LYS A 1124 -35.98 0.81 14.14
C LYS A 1124 -37.12 0.22 14.97
N SER A 1125 -37.45 0.84 16.09
CA SER A 1125 -38.63 0.55 16.91
C SER A 1125 -39.27 1.84 17.41
N THR A 1126 -40.48 1.76 17.96
CA THR A 1126 -41.13 2.89 18.63
C THR A 1126 -41.36 2.58 20.11
N ILE A 1127 -41.19 3.57 20.97
CA ILE A 1127 -41.51 3.50 22.40
C ILE A 1127 -42.43 4.66 22.81
N PRO A 1128 -43.34 4.50 23.78
CA PRO A 1128 -44.07 5.63 24.35
C PRO A 1128 -43.10 6.67 24.95
N MET A 1129 -43.47 7.96 24.91
CA MET A 1129 -42.75 9.04 25.61
C MET A 1129 -42.91 8.97 27.14
N GLU A 1130 -43.99 8.34 27.60
CA GLU A 1130 -44.23 8.01 29.01
C GLU A 1130 -43.31 6.87 29.46
N ASN A 1131 -42.63 7.07 30.60
CA ASN A 1131 -41.67 6.12 31.18
C ASN A 1131 -40.59 5.61 30.21
N SER A 1132 -40.27 6.40 29.18
CA SER A 1132 -39.29 6.07 28.14
C SER A 1132 -37.90 5.78 28.71
N GLU A 1133 -37.55 6.38 29.85
CA GLU A 1133 -36.26 6.22 30.52
C GLU A 1133 -35.94 4.77 30.91
N ILE A 1134 -36.95 4.00 31.32
CA ILE A 1134 -36.78 2.59 31.71
C ILE A 1134 -36.43 1.76 30.48
N LYS A 1135 -37.26 1.85 29.44
CA LYS A 1135 -37.06 1.14 28.16
C LYS A 1135 -35.76 1.55 27.45
N LEU A 1136 -35.39 2.83 27.55
CA LEU A 1136 -34.14 3.32 26.98
C LEU A 1136 -32.92 2.78 27.73
N ARG A 1137 -33.01 2.53 29.04
CA ARG A 1137 -31.95 1.84 29.79
C ARG A 1137 -31.82 0.38 29.36
N GLU A 1138 -32.93 -0.34 29.30
CA GLU A 1138 -32.99 -1.73 28.78
C GLU A 1138 -32.38 -1.82 27.37
N VAL A 1139 -32.65 -0.86 26.49
CA VAL A 1139 -32.05 -0.78 25.14
C VAL A 1139 -30.53 -0.60 25.19
N LEU A 1140 -29.99 0.22 26.09
CA LEU A 1140 -28.53 0.37 26.22
C LEU A 1140 -27.87 -0.90 26.75
N ASP A 1141 -28.45 -1.56 27.76
CA ASP A 1141 -27.92 -2.82 28.28
C ASP A 1141 -28.01 -3.93 27.23
N GLN A 1142 -29.10 -3.98 26.45
CA GLN A 1142 -29.24 -4.90 25.32
C GLN A 1142 -28.16 -4.67 24.24
N ILE A 1143 -27.89 -3.41 23.84
CA ILE A 1143 -26.81 -3.10 22.90
C ILE A 1143 -25.45 -3.57 23.43
N HIS A 1144 -25.16 -3.35 24.72
CA HIS A 1144 -23.90 -3.80 25.33
C HIS A 1144 -23.77 -5.33 25.29
N ASN A 1145 -24.84 -6.04 25.65
CA ASN A 1145 -24.90 -7.49 25.63
C ASN A 1145 -24.78 -8.07 24.20
N ASP A 1146 -25.41 -7.46 23.20
CA ASP A 1146 -25.35 -7.88 21.80
C ASP A 1146 -23.94 -7.68 21.21
N LEU A 1147 -23.29 -6.56 21.51
CA LEU A 1147 -21.89 -6.31 21.12
C LEU A 1147 -20.94 -7.32 21.76
N TYR A 1148 -21.09 -7.58 23.06
CA TYR A 1148 -20.28 -8.56 23.79
C TYR A 1148 -20.48 -9.98 23.23
N LYS A 1149 -21.74 -10.39 23.03
CA LYS A 1149 -22.09 -11.70 22.49
C LYS A 1149 -21.54 -11.91 21.08
N LYS A 1150 -21.64 -10.90 20.20
CA LYS A 1150 -21.06 -10.94 18.87
C LYS A 1150 -19.54 -11.12 18.93
N ALA A 1151 -18.84 -10.27 19.69
CA ALA A 1151 -17.39 -10.36 19.82
C ALA A 1151 -16.93 -11.69 20.47
N LYS A 1152 -17.72 -12.26 21.39
CA LYS A 1152 -17.46 -13.58 22.01
C LYS A 1152 -17.64 -14.71 21.00
N GLN A 1153 -18.65 -14.66 20.15
CA GLN A 1153 -18.83 -15.62 19.05
C GLN A 1153 -17.69 -15.53 18.03
N GLU A 1154 -17.20 -14.33 17.71
CA GLU A 1154 -16.05 -14.14 16.83
C GLU A 1154 -14.75 -14.69 17.45
N LEU A 1155 -14.49 -14.43 18.74
CA LEU A 1155 -13.35 -15.01 19.47
C LEU A 1155 -13.43 -16.54 19.55
N ASP A 1156 -14.58 -17.10 19.94
CA ASP A 1156 -14.76 -18.53 20.16
C ASP A 1156 -14.67 -19.33 18.85
N SER A 1157 -15.24 -18.83 17.76
CA SER A 1157 -15.18 -19.48 16.44
C SER A 1157 -13.76 -19.52 15.85
N HIS A 1158 -12.86 -18.66 16.32
CA HIS A 1158 -11.46 -18.60 15.89
C HIS A 1158 -10.46 -19.07 16.97
N THR A 1159 -10.94 -19.58 18.11
CA THR A 1159 -10.10 -20.18 19.16
C THR A 1159 -10.20 -21.70 19.07
N VAL A 1160 -9.15 -22.36 18.58
CA VAL A 1160 -9.18 -23.81 18.29
C VAL A 1160 -8.15 -24.58 19.11
N VAL A 1161 -8.51 -25.76 19.62
CA VAL A 1161 -7.56 -26.66 20.29
C VAL A 1161 -6.89 -27.54 19.25
N VAL A 1162 -5.56 -27.57 19.23
CA VAL A 1162 -4.77 -28.25 18.20
C VAL A 1162 -3.57 -28.94 18.83
N LYS A 1163 -3.40 -30.25 18.59
CA LYS A 1163 -2.37 -31.06 19.26
C LYS A 1163 -1.15 -31.38 18.38
N ASP A 1164 -1.25 -31.20 17.07
CA ASP A 1164 -0.23 -31.55 16.09
C ASP A 1164 0.18 -30.37 15.20
N TRP A 1165 1.37 -30.47 14.61
CA TRP A 1165 1.97 -29.40 13.79
C TRP A 1165 1.20 -29.11 12.49
N ALA A 1166 0.60 -30.12 11.85
CA ALA A 1166 -0.12 -29.93 10.60
C ALA A 1166 -1.44 -29.17 10.84
N GLY A 1167 -2.15 -29.52 11.91
CA GLY A 1167 -3.27 -28.75 12.43
C GLY A 1167 -2.87 -27.33 12.83
N PHE A 1168 -1.68 -27.13 13.42
CA PHE A 1168 -1.22 -25.82 13.91
C PHE A 1168 -1.04 -24.84 12.74
N LEU A 1169 -0.36 -25.28 11.68
CA LEU A 1169 -0.21 -24.52 10.44
C LEU A 1169 -1.55 -24.24 9.77
N LYS A 1170 -2.45 -25.23 9.71
CA LYS A 1170 -3.81 -25.07 9.16
C LYS A 1170 -4.64 -24.07 9.97
N GLY A 1171 -4.48 -24.02 11.29
CA GLY A 1171 -5.11 -23.02 12.16
C GLY A 1171 -4.68 -21.59 11.81
N LEU A 1172 -3.37 -21.37 11.63
CA LEU A 1172 -2.81 -20.08 11.21
C LEU A 1172 -3.23 -19.65 9.81
N ASP A 1173 -3.31 -20.59 8.86
CA ASP A 1173 -3.80 -20.31 7.50
C ASP A 1173 -5.29 -19.94 7.51
N ASN A 1174 -6.07 -20.51 8.42
CA ASN A 1174 -7.47 -20.19 8.66
C ASN A 1174 -7.69 -18.97 9.59
N SER A 1175 -6.66 -18.17 9.86
CA SER A 1175 -6.73 -16.97 10.70
C SER A 1175 -7.08 -17.21 12.18
N CYS A 1176 -7.02 -18.44 12.67
CA CYS A 1176 -7.32 -18.76 14.07
C CYS A 1176 -6.16 -18.44 15.03
N ILE A 1177 -6.50 -18.36 16.32
CA ILE A 1177 -5.58 -18.53 17.45
C ILE A 1177 -5.73 -19.95 18.00
N MET A 1178 -4.61 -20.63 18.28
CA MET A 1178 -4.61 -22.06 18.61
C MET A 1178 -4.14 -22.31 20.04
N LEU A 1179 -4.92 -23.05 20.81
CA LEU A 1179 -4.50 -23.67 22.06
C LEU A 1179 -3.72 -24.95 21.74
N THR A 1180 -2.41 -24.96 21.98
CA THR A 1180 -1.54 -26.09 21.61
C THR A 1180 -0.67 -26.58 22.77
N PRO A 1181 -0.38 -27.89 22.89
CA PRO A 1181 0.53 -28.43 23.88
C PRO A 1181 1.95 -27.90 23.66
N PHE A 1182 2.52 -27.24 24.66
CA PHE A 1182 3.83 -26.60 24.56
C PHE A 1182 4.73 -26.97 25.73
N CYS A 1183 6.02 -27.20 25.45
CA CYS A 1183 7.03 -27.56 26.46
C CYS A 1183 7.48 -26.37 27.34
N GLY A 1184 7.17 -25.14 26.93
CA GLY A 1184 7.53 -23.91 27.66
C GLY A 1184 8.96 -23.42 27.44
N GLU A 1185 9.75 -24.09 26.60
CA GLU A 1185 11.15 -23.74 26.38
C GLU A 1185 11.31 -22.65 25.31
N PRO A 1186 12.01 -21.53 25.59
CA PRO A 1186 12.19 -20.43 24.63
C PRO A 1186 12.74 -20.85 23.27
N ALA A 1187 13.66 -21.81 23.23
CA ALA A 1187 14.23 -22.34 21.98
C ALA A 1187 13.19 -23.05 21.11
N CYS A 1188 12.15 -23.66 21.71
CA CYS A 1188 11.05 -24.25 20.95
C CYS A 1188 10.07 -23.18 20.46
N GLU A 1189 9.89 -22.08 21.21
CA GLU A 1189 9.07 -20.95 20.77
C GLU A 1189 9.70 -20.23 19.56
N ASP A 1190 11.03 -20.06 19.55
CA ASP A 1190 11.78 -19.52 18.41
C ASP A 1190 11.67 -20.43 17.17
N LEU A 1191 11.68 -21.76 17.33
CA LEU A 1191 11.41 -22.72 16.24
C LEU A 1191 9.97 -22.58 15.72
N ILE A 1192 8.97 -22.60 16.60
CA ILE A 1192 7.54 -22.44 16.21
C ILE A 1192 7.36 -21.15 15.40
N LYS A 1193 7.93 -20.03 15.87
CA LYS A 1193 7.85 -18.73 15.20
C LYS A 1193 8.53 -18.72 13.83
N LYS A 1194 9.69 -19.37 13.71
CA LYS A 1194 10.45 -19.45 12.46
C LYS A 1194 9.75 -20.35 11.44
N ASP A 1195 9.40 -21.58 11.83
CA ASP A 1195 8.97 -22.62 10.90
C ASP A 1195 7.45 -22.54 10.60
N SER A 1196 6.70 -21.67 11.29
CA SER A 1196 5.35 -21.24 10.90
C SER A 1196 5.29 -19.91 10.12
N ALA A 1197 6.43 -19.28 9.84
CA ALA A 1197 6.48 -18.07 9.02
C ALA A 1197 6.21 -18.38 7.54
N ARG A 1198 5.39 -17.54 6.89
CA ARG A 1198 5.08 -17.59 5.44
C ARG A 1198 4.87 -16.19 4.89
N ASP A 1199 5.09 -16.00 3.60
CA ASP A 1199 4.99 -14.72 2.87
C ASP A 1199 3.53 -14.28 2.61
N VAL A 1200 2.64 -14.42 3.59
CA VAL A 1200 1.25 -13.93 3.50
C VAL A 1200 1.21 -12.47 3.95
N VAL A 1201 1.39 -11.56 2.99
CA VAL A 1201 1.25 -10.11 3.21
C VAL A 1201 -0.22 -9.75 3.36
N VAL A 1202 -0.68 -9.64 4.61
CA VAL A 1202 -2.05 -9.19 4.95
C VAL A 1202 -2.16 -7.65 5.00
N GLU A 1203 -1.06 -6.95 5.27
CA GLU A 1203 -0.99 -5.49 5.32
C GLU A 1203 0.34 -5.00 4.73
N GLU A 1204 0.30 -3.93 3.93
CA GLU A 1204 1.49 -3.35 3.30
C GLU A 1204 2.42 -2.73 4.37
N GLY A 1205 3.59 -3.34 4.58
CA GLY A 1205 4.58 -2.87 5.54
C GLY A 1205 4.48 -3.46 6.96
N ALA A 1206 3.68 -4.50 7.19
CA ALA A 1206 3.78 -5.35 8.38
C ALA A 1206 4.92 -6.39 8.23
N PRO A 1207 5.58 -6.85 9.32
CA PRO A 1207 6.57 -7.93 9.23
C PRO A 1207 5.94 -9.25 8.73
N ALA A 1208 6.75 -10.11 8.10
CA ALA A 1208 6.36 -11.51 7.91
C ALA A 1208 6.29 -12.19 9.29
N MET A 1209 5.10 -12.66 9.69
CA MET A 1209 4.86 -13.20 11.03
C MET A 1209 4.41 -14.65 10.99
N GLY A 1210 5.31 -15.53 11.43
CA GLY A 1210 4.93 -16.79 12.07
C GLY A 1210 4.32 -16.54 13.45
N ALA A 1211 3.87 -17.61 14.09
CA ALA A 1211 3.17 -17.55 15.37
C ALA A 1211 4.08 -17.11 16.53
N LYS A 1212 3.48 -16.44 17.51
CA LYS A 1212 4.05 -16.17 18.84
C LYS A 1212 3.19 -16.83 19.92
N GLY A 1213 3.76 -17.14 21.08
CA GLY A 1213 3.00 -17.44 22.28
C GLY A 1213 2.32 -16.16 22.78
N LEU A 1214 0.99 -16.10 22.63
CA LEU A 1214 0.20 -14.96 23.11
C LEU A 1214 0.11 -15.01 24.64
N CYS A 1215 -0.32 -16.14 25.19
CA CYS A 1215 -0.28 -16.44 26.62
C CYS A 1215 -0.46 -17.94 26.90
N ILE A 1216 -0.26 -18.33 28.15
CA ILE A 1216 -0.65 -19.59 28.77
C ILE A 1216 -1.96 -19.29 29.52
N PRO A 1217 -3.14 -19.66 29.00
CA PRO A 1217 -4.40 -19.30 29.65
C PRO A 1217 -4.58 -20.01 30.98
N PHE A 1218 -5.21 -19.34 31.95
CA PHE A 1218 -5.52 -19.98 33.24
C PHE A 1218 -6.59 -21.07 33.08
N ASP A 1219 -7.58 -20.80 32.21
CA ASP A 1219 -8.58 -21.79 31.80
C ASP A 1219 -8.01 -22.71 30.71
N GLN A 1220 -7.36 -23.78 31.14
CA GLN A 1220 -6.81 -24.81 30.24
C GLN A 1220 -7.95 -25.65 29.62
N PRO A 1221 -7.91 -25.96 28.30
CA PRO A 1221 -9.02 -26.61 27.61
C PRO A 1221 -9.26 -28.07 28.06
N GLU A 1222 -8.20 -28.76 28.46
CA GLU A 1222 -8.24 -30.12 28.99
C GLU A 1222 -6.94 -30.39 29.79
N LYS A 1223 -6.90 -31.48 30.56
CA LYS A 1223 -5.67 -31.94 31.19
C LYS A 1223 -4.76 -32.57 30.12
N LEU A 1224 -3.47 -32.24 30.15
CA LEU A 1224 -2.47 -32.91 29.32
C LEU A 1224 -2.38 -34.39 29.68
N ALA A 1225 -2.17 -35.24 28.66
CA ALA A 1225 -1.87 -36.65 28.85
C ALA A 1225 -0.45 -36.85 29.39
N GLU A 1226 -0.23 -37.98 30.07
CA GLU A 1226 1.09 -38.35 30.58
C GLU A 1226 2.10 -38.47 29.43
N ASN A 1227 3.23 -37.75 29.53
CA ASN A 1227 4.25 -37.61 28.48
C ASN A 1227 3.71 -37.10 27.12
N GLN A 1228 2.64 -36.29 27.10
CA GLN A 1228 2.13 -35.67 25.87
C GLN A 1228 3.24 -34.87 25.15
N PRO A 1229 3.50 -35.10 23.86
CA PRO A 1229 4.54 -34.37 23.13
C PRO A 1229 4.17 -32.89 22.93
N CYS A 1230 5.20 -32.06 22.78
CA CYS A 1230 5.06 -30.67 22.32
C CYS A 1230 4.55 -30.63 20.86
N CYS A 1231 3.84 -29.56 20.49
CA CYS A 1231 3.23 -29.42 19.16
C CYS A 1231 4.24 -29.36 17.99
N HIS A 1232 5.49 -28.97 18.25
CA HIS A 1232 6.53 -28.81 17.23
C HIS A 1232 7.28 -30.14 17.02
N PRO A 1233 7.41 -30.64 15.78
CA PRO A 1233 7.89 -32.01 15.52
C PRO A 1233 9.34 -32.25 15.97
N ASP A 1234 10.19 -31.23 15.90
CA ASP A 1234 11.59 -31.32 16.34
C ASP A 1234 11.77 -31.19 17.87
N CYS A 1235 10.71 -30.88 18.61
CA CYS A 1235 10.77 -30.76 20.07
C CYS A 1235 10.54 -32.12 20.75
N LYS A 1236 11.56 -32.62 21.43
CA LYS A 1236 11.52 -33.90 22.16
C LYS A 1236 11.07 -33.78 23.63
N ASN A 1237 10.80 -32.56 24.09
CA ASN A 1237 10.39 -32.32 25.48
C ASN A 1237 8.87 -32.54 25.63
N PRO A 1238 8.40 -33.10 26.75
CA PRO A 1238 6.97 -33.19 27.03
C PRO A 1238 6.36 -31.79 27.16
N ALA A 1239 5.10 -31.66 26.76
CA ALA A 1239 4.31 -30.47 26.98
C ALA A 1239 4.06 -30.25 28.48
N LYS A 1240 4.17 -28.99 28.93
CA LYS A 1240 3.89 -28.58 30.32
C LYS A 1240 2.51 -27.96 30.47
N TYR A 1241 2.00 -27.29 29.43
CA TYR A 1241 0.70 -26.61 29.41
C TYR A 1241 0.21 -26.40 27.97
N TYR A 1242 -1.10 -26.16 27.80
CA TYR A 1242 -1.62 -25.57 26.57
C TYR A 1242 -1.29 -24.07 26.55
N THR A 1243 -0.64 -23.63 25.47
CA THR A 1243 -0.34 -22.22 25.19
C THR A 1243 -1.20 -21.76 24.03
N LEU A 1244 -1.73 -20.54 24.15
CA LEU A 1244 -2.42 -19.85 23.08
C LEU A 1244 -1.38 -19.23 22.13
N PHE A 1245 -1.32 -19.73 20.90
CA PHE A 1245 -0.45 -19.22 19.84
C PHE A 1245 -1.25 -18.53 18.74
N GLY A 1246 -0.63 -17.58 18.04
CA GLY A 1246 -1.21 -16.97 16.84
C GLY A 1246 -0.31 -15.91 16.23
N ARG A 1247 -0.78 -15.27 15.15
CA ARG A 1247 -0.18 -14.02 14.67
C ARG A 1247 -0.59 -12.90 15.63
N SER A 1248 0.37 -12.15 16.16
CA SER A 1248 0.11 -10.98 17.03
C SER A 1248 0.08 -9.69 16.21
N TYR A 1249 -0.67 -8.68 16.67
CA TYR A 1249 -0.40 -7.27 16.34
C TYR A 1249 0.88 -6.73 17.00
#